data_AF-A0AAV0KRQ3-F1
#
_entry.id   AF-A0AAV0KRQ3-F1
#
_cell.length_a   1.000
_cell.length_b   1.000
_cell.length_c   1.000
_cell.angle_alpha   90.00
_cell.angle_beta   90.00
_cell.angle_gamma   90.00
#
_symmetry.space_group_name_H-M   'P 1'
#
loop_
_entity.id
_entity.type
_entity.pdbx_description
1 polymer ?
#
loop_
_entity_poly.entity_id
_entity_poly.type
_entity_poly.pdbx_seq_one_letter_code
_entity_poly.pdbx_strand_id
1 'polypeptide(L)'
;MASFSLAFKLPLLRSDHPDGFLGSRPFSAAAKAVYSGPSSKFFNLNCEFNFDSFTSYRNAGFPGSNVPCATAEIVEDSVTEKGEESGGRVLRVGLVCGGPSAERGISLNSVRSVLDHIQGDDLQVNCYYIDCDLNAFAIAPAQVYSNTPADFDFKLESLAQRFPSLSEFAEHLAASVDIVFPVIHGQFGEDGGIQELLEKYSIPFVGTGSSECRRAFDKYEASLELRKQGFVTVPNILVQGSEPNESEVAKWFISNQLDTKSGKVVVKPVRAGSSIGVTVAYGVADALKKAKDIKLEGIDEQVIVEIFLEGGSEFTAIILDVGSGTDCQPIVQIPSEVLVYSCVELHFNEDDAIFNYRRKYLPTRQVAYHTPPRFPIEVTRTIREGASWLFRQLGLRDFARIDGWFLPSSTNSFFGTADGKFGRSELGTVLFTDINLISGMEQTSFLFQQASKVGFSHSNILRSIVHRACSRFPNLESYVDISSHLPRRSKSKLLTEDSGQNQGIHKVFVIFGGNSSERQVSVISGTNVWLNLQGFDDLEVIPCLLAPSDGRSSNAGSRTVWSLPYSLVLRHTVEEVLDACTEATDPSRASLTSQLRKQVMDDLMEGLEKHRWFNGFDITDEKPVKFSLQDWIKHAKEVQATVFLTVHGDIGEDGTLQSLLQAEGVPYTCPGILASKICMDKVATSLAVSHLSDSGVLTINKDVRTKEELLKIPSLKIWNELTSKLQCGTLCVKPARDGCSTGVARIRCSEDLAVYVAALEECLPRIPPNSFSKAHGPIEMPNPPPEKLIFEPFIETDEIIVSSKSADGLLWKGESRWVEITVGVVGKRGCMQSLSPSITVKEGGDILSLEEKFQGGTGINLTPPPPSIVSEEALEKCKQRIELVANTLELEGFSRIDAFLNVDSGEVLVIEVNTVPGMTPSTVLIHQALAEQPPVYPHLFFRRLLDLASDRTI
;
A
#
# COMPACT_ATOMS: atom_id res chain seq x y z
N MET A 1 -53.03 -23.64 -19.39
CA MET A 1 -54.24 -24.30 -18.86
C MET A 1 -53.85 -25.02 -17.58
N ALA A 2 -54.50 -24.66 -16.47
CA ALA A 2 -54.58 -25.32 -15.14
C ALA A 2 -53.27 -25.65 -14.38
N SER A 3 -53.12 -25.53 -13.07
CA SER A 3 -53.86 -24.98 -11.91
C SER A 3 -52.96 -25.17 -10.65
N PHE A 4 -53.35 -24.53 -9.53
CA PHE A 4 -52.80 -24.50 -8.15
C PHE A 4 -51.83 -23.34 -7.86
N SER A 5 -52.19 -22.18 -7.26
CA SER A 5 -53.12 -21.74 -6.18
C SER A 5 -52.69 -22.02 -4.74
N LEU A 6 -52.28 -20.98 -4.00
CA LEU A 6 -52.94 -20.36 -2.81
C LEU A 6 -51.97 -19.29 -2.24
N ALA A 7 -52.15 -17.96 -2.37
CA ALA A 7 -53.09 -17.04 -1.67
C ALA A 7 -53.00 -17.13 -0.12
N PHE A 8 -52.96 -16.09 0.73
CA PHE A 8 -52.86 -14.61 0.70
C PHE A 8 -53.22 -14.12 2.16
N LYS A 9 -52.84 -12.89 2.53
CA LYS A 9 -53.47 -11.97 3.55
C LYS A 9 -53.07 -12.03 5.06
N LEU A 10 -52.35 -10.98 5.52
CA LEU A 10 -52.70 -9.91 6.50
C LEU A 10 -53.76 -10.21 7.59
N PRO A 11 -53.72 -9.63 8.83
CA PRO A 11 -53.78 -8.16 9.05
C PRO A 11 -53.24 -7.55 10.40
N LEU A 12 -53.35 -6.20 10.49
CA LEU A 12 -53.27 -5.31 11.67
C LEU A 12 -54.54 -5.32 12.55
N LEU A 13 -54.43 -5.12 13.88
CA LEU A 13 -55.15 -4.13 14.75
C LEU A 13 -55.29 -4.54 16.26
N ARG A 14 -55.12 -3.52 17.14
CA ARG A 14 -55.68 -3.17 18.49
C ARG A 14 -56.83 -4.06 19.09
N SER A 15 -57.16 -4.17 20.39
CA SER A 15 -56.84 -3.50 21.69
C SER A 15 -57.46 -4.30 22.89
N ASP A 16 -57.10 -3.91 24.13
CA ASP A 16 -57.86 -3.93 25.42
C ASP A 16 -57.91 -5.13 26.41
N HIS A 17 -57.16 -4.98 27.53
CA HIS A 17 -57.50 -5.06 28.99
C HIS A 17 -58.12 -6.33 29.67
N PRO A 18 -58.17 -6.48 31.04
CA PRO A 18 -57.62 -5.70 32.19
C PRO A 18 -56.97 -6.53 33.36
N ASP A 19 -56.63 -5.80 34.45
CA ASP A 19 -56.54 -6.17 35.89
C ASP A 19 -55.16 -6.22 36.59
N GLY A 20 -55.02 -5.34 37.62
CA GLY A 20 -54.58 -5.82 38.94
C GLY A 20 -53.41 -5.15 39.68
N PHE A 21 -53.66 -3.97 40.28
CA PHE A 21 -53.23 -3.55 41.64
C PHE A 21 -51.81 -3.02 42.01
N LEU A 22 -51.84 -1.74 42.43
CA LEU A 22 -51.21 -1.05 43.59
C LEU A 22 -49.67 -0.92 43.75
N GLY A 23 -49.20 0.34 43.85
CA GLY A 23 -47.93 0.65 44.54
C GLY A 23 -47.35 2.07 44.37
N SER A 24 -48.01 3.09 44.91
CA SER A 24 -47.46 4.36 45.47
C SER A 24 -46.44 5.25 44.69
N ARG A 25 -46.88 6.51 44.45
CA ARG A 25 -46.16 7.76 44.10
C ARG A 25 -45.21 8.27 45.24
N PRO A 26 -44.66 9.51 45.20
CA PRO A 26 -43.66 10.15 44.29
C PRO A 26 -42.62 10.98 45.11
N PHE A 27 -42.02 12.03 44.49
CA PHE A 27 -41.29 13.23 44.99
C PHE A 27 -39.85 13.31 44.44
N SER A 28 -39.26 14.43 44.05
CA SER A 28 -39.71 15.76 43.58
C SER A 28 -38.48 16.52 43.07
N ALA A 29 -38.70 17.50 42.20
CA ALA A 29 -37.74 18.49 41.73
C ALA A 29 -37.07 19.33 42.84
N ALA A 30 -35.92 19.96 42.55
CA ALA A 30 -35.76 21.44 42.57
C ALA A 30 -34.29 21.94 42.49
N ALA A 31 -34.06 22.82 41.50
CA ALA A 31 -33.50 24.20 41.58
C ALA A 31 -32.04 24.54 42.00
N LYS A 32 -31.34 25.18 41.04
CA LYS A 32 -30.66 26.52 41.01
C LYS A 32 -30.14 27.20 42.31
N ALA A 33 -28.89 27.71 42.26
CA ALA A 33 -28.48 29.14 42.36
C ALA A 33 -26.92 29.25 42.45
N VAL A 34 -26.16 29.94 41.57
CA VAL A 34 -25.75 31.39 41.47
C VAL A 34 -25.00 31.98 42.69
N TYR A 35 -23.71 32.40 42.54
CA TYR A 35 -23.18 33.79 42.68
C TYR A 35 -21.63 33.93 42.85
N SER A 36 -21.03 34.84 42.04
CA SER A 36 -19.92 35.82 42.25
C SER A 36 -18.55 35.53 42.92
N GLY A 37 -17.47 36.10 42.34
CA GLY A 37 -16.05 36.21 42.81
C GLY A 37 -15.81 37.15 44.03
N PRO A 38 -14.65 37.85 44.23
CA PRO A 38 -13.45 38.06 43.37
C PRO A 38 -12.04 38.04 44.07
N SER A 39 -10.97 38.19 43.24
CA SER A 39 -9.69 38.93 43.44
C SER A 39 -8.67 38.68 44.58
N SER A 40 -7.40 38.50 44.17
CA SER A 40 -6.21 39.35 44.48
C SER A 40 -4.97 38.73 45.19
N LYS A 41 -3.80 39.19 44.68
CA LYS A 41 -2.46 39.41 45.30
C LYS A 41 -1.35 38.33 45.23
N PHE A 42 -0.41 38.61 44.31
CA PHE A 42 1.04 38.84 44.51
C PHE A 42 1.73 38.25 45.76
N PHE A 43 2.81 37.49 45.53
CA PHE A 43 4.10 37.71 46.21
C PHE A 43 5.28 37.31 45.30
N ASN A 44 6.15 38.30 45.04
CA ASN A 44 7.51 38.15 44.53
C ASN A 44 8.42 37.67 45.67
N LEU A 45 9.41 36.82 45.36
CA LEU A 45 10.69 36.80 46.07
C LEU A 45 11.79 36.38 45.09
N ASN A 46 12.56 37.38 44.68
CA ASN A 46 13.87 37.25 44.04
C ASN A 46 14.87 36.67 45.06
N CYS A 47 15.73 35.77 44.58
CA CYS A 47 17.13 35.69 45.04
C CYS A 47 17.98 35.27 43.82
N GLU A 48 18.74 36.23 43.30
CA GLU A 48 19.95 35.99 42.50
C GLU A 48 21.04 35.44 43.42
N PHE A 49 21.89 34.51 42.94
CA PHE A 49 23.35 34.67 43.00
C PHE A 49 24.07 33.62 42.13
N ASN A 50 25.21 34.10 41.61
CA ASN A 50 26.05 33.63 40.51
C ASN A 50 27.06 32.52 40.86
N PHE A 51 27.41 31.76 39.82
CA PHE A 51 28.71 31.23 39.36
C PHE A 51 29.67 30.42 40.26
N ASP A 52 30.22 29.40 39.59
CA ASP A 52 31.59 28.86 39.64
C ASP A 52 32.00 27.74 40.62
N SER A 53 32.19 26.54 40.00
CA SER A 53 33.48 25.85 39.86
C SER A 53 33.76 24.53 40.64
N PHE A 54 34.52 23.67 39.94
CA PHE A 54 35.36 22.52 40.36
C PHE A 54 34.74 21.14 40.70
N THR A 55 34.76 20.28 39.67
CA THR A 55 35.39 18.93 39.57
C THR A 55 35.40 17.91 40.73
N SER A 56 35.19 16.66 40.28
CA SER A 56 35.70 15.36 40.76
C SER A 56 34.84 14.63 41.79
N TYR A 57 34.28 13.48 41.37
CA TYR A 57 34.55 12.16 41.95
C TYR A 57 34.00 11.07 41.01
N ARG A 58 34.86 10.09 40.67
CA ARG A 58 34.55 8.89 39.90
C ARG A 58 34.14 7.75 40.84
N ASN A 59 33.19 6.94 40.34
CA ASN A 59 33.00 5.48 40.48
C ASN A 59 32.52 4.84 41.81
N ALA A 60 31.29 4.30 41.75
CA ALA A 60 30.94 2.87 41.87
C ALA A 60 29.44 2.74 41.51
N GLY A 61 28.90 1.89 40.63
CA GLY A 61 29.33 0.64 40.04
C GLY A 61 28.23 -0.41 40.27
N PHE A 62 27.29 -0.57 39.32
CA PHE A 62 26.43 -1.76 39.15
C PHE A 62 26.09 -1.91 37.64
N PRO A 63 26.15 -3.11 37.05
CA PRO A 63 26.03 -3.29 35.61
C PRO A 63 24.55 -3.45 35.23
N GLY A 64 23.98 -2.40 34.62
CA GLY A 64 22.75 -2.50 33.84
C GLY A 64 23.11 -2.67 32.37
N SER A 65 22.56 -3.71 31.74
CA SER A 65 22.68 -4.01 30.32
C SER A 65 22.13 -2.86 29.47
N ASN A 66 23.02 -2.12 28.82
CA ASN A 66 22.67 -1.16 27.78
C ASN A 66 22.20 -1.92 26.53
N VAL A 67 20.92 -1.80 26.20
CA VAL A 67 20.49 -1.92 24.79
C VAL A 67 21.06 -0.68 24.09
N PRO A 68 21.82 -0.79 22.99
CA PRO A 68 22.25 0.39 22.27
C PRO A 68 21.01 1.01 21.64
N CYS A 69 20.64 2.21 22.10
CA CYS A 69 19.85 3.11 21.28
C CYS A 69 20.63 3.27 19.98
N ALA A 70 20.02 2.90 18.84
CA ALA A 70 20.59 3.24 17.55
C ALA A 70 20.56 4.77 17.46
N THR A 71 21.65 5.39 17.89
CA THR A 71 21.90 6.79 17.58
C THR A 71 21.82 6.87 16.07
N ALA A 72 20.81 7.55 15.55
CA ALA A 72 21.02 8.29 14.33
C ALA A 72 22.36 8.99 14.54
N GLU A 73 23.37 8.66 13.74
CA GLU A 73 24.59 9.45 13.72
C GLU A 73 24.14 10.85 13.29
N ILE A 74 23.79 11.68 14.27
CA ILE A 74 24.02 13.11 14.20
C ILE A 74 25.52 13.16 14.03
N VAL A 75 25.95 13.27 12.77
CA VAL A 75 27.32 13.62 12.45
C VAL A 75 27.54 14.97 13.12
N GLU A 76 28.12 14.94 14.32
CA GLU A 76 28.72 16.13 14.90
C GLU A 76 29.82 16.55 13.95
N ASP A 77 29.66 17.74 13.36
CA ASP A 77 30.63 18.39 12.50
C ASP A 77 31.99 18.47 13.23
N SER A 78 32.88 17.53 12.95
CA SER A 78 34.30 17.75 13.17
C SER A 78 34.76 18.72 12.09
N VAL A 79 34.98 19.97 12.50
CA VAL A 79 35.65 21.02 11.71
C VAL A 79 36.96 20.46 11.15
N THR A 80 36.94 19.98 9.91
CA THR A 80 38.13 19.64 9.16
C THR A 80 38.62 20.90 8.45
N GLU A 81 39.84 21.27 8.79
CA GLU A 81 40.58 22.35 8.18
C GLU A 81 40.59 22.21 6.66
N LYS A 82 40.50 23.38 5.99
CA LYS A 82 40.58 23.56 4.54
C LYS A 82 41.68 22.70 3.92
N GLY A 83 41.29 21.59 3.30
CA GLY A 83 42.06 20.85 2.31
C GLY A 83 41.30 20.87 1.00
N GLU A 84 41.81 21.61 0.02
CA GLU A 84 41.33 21.58 -1.36
C GLU A 84 41.64 20.22 -1.98
N GLU A 85 40.66 19.31 -2.00
CA GLU A 85 40.60 18.19 -2.95
C GLU A 85 39.22 18.19 -3.64
N SER A 86 39.26 18.14 -4.96
CA SER A 86 38.12 18.25 -5.88
C SER A 86 37.21 17.00 -5.85
N GLY A 87 36.42 16.84 -4.78
CA GLY A 87 35.29 15.92 -4.70
C GLY A 87 33.97 16.69 -4.86
N GLY A 88 33.08 16.25 -5.76
CA GLY A 88 31.77 16.88 -5.98
C GLY A 88 30.94 16.90 -4.70
N ARG A 89 30.27 18.03 -4.43
CA ARG A 89 29.42 18.20 -3.24
C ARG A 89 28.14 17.36 -3.41
N VAL A 90 27.84 16.49 -2.43
CA VAL A 90 26.64 15.63 -2.41
C VAL A 90 25.40 16.45 -2.01
N LEU A 91 24.29 16.31 -2.75
CA LEU A 91 23.04 17.01 -2.45
C LEU A 91 22.32 16.33 -1.28
N ARG A 92 22.05 17.06 -0.20
CA ARG A 92 21.31 16.54 0.97
C ARG A 92 19.84 16.85 0.85
N VAL A 93 19.00 15.82 0.71
CA VAL A 93 17.54 15.94 0.57
C VAL A 93 16.85 15.48 1.85
N GLY A 94 16.04 16.34 2.45
CA GLY A 94 15.15 15.99 3.57
C GLY A 94 13.81 15.47 3.08
N LEU A 95 13.52 14.18 3.24
CA LEU A 95 12.19 13.63 2.97
C LEU A 95 11.32 13.77 4.22
N VAL A 96 10.20 14.51 4.10
CA VAL A 96 9.26 14.71 5.22
C VAL A 96 7.96 13.99 4.89
N CYS A 97 7.55 13.04 5.73
CA CYS A 97 6.34 12.23 5.55
C CYS A 97 5.47 12.23 6.81
N GLY A 98 4.32 11.54 6.75
CA GLY A 98 3.34 11.49 7.83
C GLY A 98 2.19 12.49 7.63
N GLY A 99 1.90 13.27 8.66
CA GLY A 99 0.87 14.32 8.69
C GLY A 99 -0.36 13.95 9.54
N PRO A 100 -1.22 14.93 9.84
CA PRO A 100 -2.41 14.75 10.67
C PRO A 100 -3.60 14.11 9.96
N SER A 101 -3.54 14.00 8.63
CA SER A 101 -4.64 13.51 7.82
C SER A 101 -4.78 11.98 7.91
N ALA A 102 -5.98 11.49 7.57
CA ALA A 102 -6.21 10.05 7.36
C ALA A 102 -5.41 9.48 6.17
N GLU A 103 -4.76 10.32 5.35
CA GLU A 103 -3.94 9.94 4.20
C GLU A 103 -2.49 9.58 4.59
N ARG A 104 -2.18 9.60 5.90
CA ARG A 104 -0.87 9.27 6.47
C ARG A 104 -0.27 7.94 5.98
N GLY A 105 -1.10 6.92 5.76
CA GLY A 105 -0.67 5.65 5.16
C GLY A 105 -0.16 5.80 3.72
N ILE A 106 -0.81 6.65 2.91
CA ILE A 106 -0.38 6.97 1.54
C ILE A 106 0.95 7.73 1.57
N SER A 107 1.13 8.62 2.55
CA SER A 107 2.40 9.32 2.77
C SER A 107 3.56 8.35 3.06
N LEU A 108 3.35 7.37 3.93
CA LEU A 108 4.36 6.34 4.23
C LEU A 108 4.70 5.46 3.01
N ASN A 109 3.71 5.07 2.22
CA ASN A 109 3.95 4.31 0.99
C ASN A 109 4.68 5.15 -0.08
N SER A 110 4.32 6.43 -0.18
CA SER A 110 4.96 7.38 -1.10
C SER A 110 6.42 7.62 -0.73
N VAL A 111 6.73 7.90 0.55
CA VAL A 111 8.11 8.19 0.96
C VAL A 111 9.03 6.98 0.80
N ARG A 112 8.52 5.75 0.99
CA ARG A 112 9.26 4.51 0.74
C ARG A 112 9.70 4.40 -0.70
N SER A 113 8.75 4.58 -1.63
CA SER A 113 9.02 4.57 -3.06
C SER A 113 9.97 5.71 -3.46
N VAL A 114 9.80 6.92 -2.90
CA VAL A 114 10.75 8.01 -3.17
C VAL A 114 12.16 7.63 -2.71
N LEU A 115 12.31 7.16 -1.46
CA LEU A 115 13.58 6.73 -0.89
C LEU A 115 14.27 5.66 -1.74
N ASP A 116 13.53 4.62 -2.15
CA ASP A 116 14.03 3.49 -2.95
C ASP A 116 14.62 3.94 -4.30
N HIS A 117 14.17 5.07 -4.85
CA HIS A 117 14.48 5.47 -6.22
C HIS A 117 15.33 6.75 -6.36
N ILE A 118 15.38 7.64 -5.36
CA ILE A 118 16.16 8.90 -5.47
C ILE A 118 17.59 8.80 -4.93
N GLN A 119 17.87 7.87 -4.02
CA GLN A 119 19.18 7.78 -3.39
C GLN A 119 20.27 7.42 -4.42
N GLY A 120 21.49 7.92 -4.22
CA GLY A 120 22.66 7.58 -5.04
C GLY A 120 23.93 8.26 -4.55
N ASP A 121 25.06 8.02 -5.22
CA ASP A 121 26.37 8.55 -4.81
C ASP A 121 26.43 10.09 -4.76
N ASP A 122 25.56 10.76 -5.52
CA ASP A 122 25.45 12.21 -5.65
C ASP A 122 24.34 12.84 -4.78
N LEU A 123 23.48 12.02 -4.17
CA LEU A 123 22.30 12.45 -3.43
C LEU A 123 22.11 11.62 -2.15
N GLN A 124 22.24 12.30 -1.00
CA GLN A 124 21.99 11.74 0.33
C GLN A 124 20.59 12.11 0.81
N VAL A 125 19.89 11.14 1.42
CA VAL A 125 18.53 11.31 1.92
C VAL A 125 18.50 11.23 3.45
N ASN A 126 17.89 12.23 4.08
CA ASN A 126 17.54 12.22 5.51
C ASN A 126 16.02 12.15 5.65
N CYS A 127 15.51 11.25 6.48
CA CYS A 127 14.07 11.03 6.63
C CYS A 127 13.52 11.68 7.91
N TYR A 128 12.35 12.28 7.81
CA TYR A 128 11.64 12.92 8.90
C TYR A 128 10.16 12.54 8.87
N TYR A 129 9.56 12.44 10.05
CA TYR A 129 8.16 12.08 10.21
C TYR A 129 7.41 13.12 11.03
N ILE A 130 6.15 13.36 10.66
CA ILE A 130 5.21 14.20 11.41
C ILE A 130 4.01 13.35 11.82
N ASP A 131 3.70 13.29 13.11
CA ASP A 131 2.59 12.50 13.63
C ASP A 131 1.23 13.22 13.50
N CYS A 132 0.18 12.60 14.06
CA CYS A 132 -1.17 13.16 13.99
C CYS A 132 -1.37 14.43 14.83
N ASP A 133 -0.51 14.66 15.82
CA ASP A 133 -0.52 15.81 16.72
C ASP A 133 0.48 16.89 16.28
N LEU A 134 1.03 16.78 15.06
CA LEU A 134 2.03 17.66 14.48
C LEU A 134 3.37 17.70 15.23
N ASN A 135 3.71 16.63 15.94
CA ASN A 135 5.07 16.45 16.46
C ASN A 135 5.98 15.93 15.35
N ALA A 136 7.18 16.51 15.25
CA ALA A 136 8.17 16.13 14.27
C ALA A 136 9.26 15.24 14.87
N PHE A 137 9.77 14.31 14.06
CA PHE A 137 10.77 13.32 14.46
C PHE A 137 11.81 13.13 13.35
N ALA A 138 13.08 12.97 13.73
CA ALA A 138 14.10 12.43 12.84
C ALA A 138 14.06 10.90 12.90
N ILE A 139 14.04 10.25 11.74
CA ILE A 139 13.84 8.80 11.62
C ILE A 139 14.93 8.16 10.74
N ALA A 140 15.30 6.92 11.06
CA ALA A 140 16.18 6.13 10.23
C ALA A 140 15.44 5.67 8.95
N PRO A 141 16.13 5.53 7.80
CA PRO A 141 15.52 5.03 6.58
C PRO A 141 14.83 3.66 6.73
N ALA A 142 15.33 2.79 7.61
CA ALA A 142 14.68 1.50 7.89
C ALA A 142 13.25 1.63 8.45
N GLN A 143 12.93 2.73 9.13
CA GLN A 143 11.63 2.91 9.78
C GLN A 143 10.50 3.16 8.76
N VAL A 144 10.79 3.74 7.58
CA VAL A 144 9.76 4.02 6.56
C VAL A 144 9.12 2.74 5.98
N TYR A 145 9.73 1.58 6.25
CA TYR A 145 9.21 0.29 5.82
C TYR A 145 8.11 -0.27 6.72
N SER A 146 7.79 0.37 7.86
CA SER A 146 6.71 -0.06 8.77
C SER A 146 5.37 -0.27 8.06
N ASN A 147 4.54 -1.19 8.57
CA ASN A 147 3.39 -1.68 7.81
C ASN A 147 2.22 -0.70 7.81
N THR A 148 1.89 -0.13 8.97
CA THR A 148 0.77 0.80 9.14
C THR A 148 1.24 2.06 9.87
N PRO A 149 0.49 3.18 9.78
CA PRO A 149 0.79 4.34 10.61
C PRO A 149 0.78 4.02 12.12
N ALA A 150 -0.07 3.09 12.56
CA ALA A 150 -0.10 2.68 13.97
C ALA A 150 1.15 1.87 14.37
N ASP A 151 1.63 0.96 13.50
CA ASP A 151 2.90 0.26 13.67
C ASP A 151 4.07 1.25 13.75
N PHE A 152 4.03 2.29 12.91
CA PHE A 152 5.02 3.35 12.91
C PHE A 152 5.00 4.19 14.21
N ASP A 153 3.83 4.66 14.63
CA ASP A 153 3.61 5.42 15.88
C ASP A 153 4.09 4.66 17.12
N PHE A 154 3.84 3.36 17.18
CA PHE A 154 4.32 2.52 18.28
C PHE A 154 5.85 2.46 18.33
N LYS A 155 6.51 2.36 17.17
CA LYS A 155 7.98 2.26 17.06
C LYS A 155 8.67 3.60 17.30
N LEU A 156 7.99 4.73 17.05
CA LEU A 156 8.54 6.08 17.17
C LEU A 156 9.10 6.41 18.56
N GLU A 157 8.36 6.09 19.63
CA GLU A 157 8.74 6.49 21.00
C GLU A 157 10.08 5.87 21.47
N SER A 158 10.44 4.70 20.94
CA SER A 158 11.65 3.97 21.32
C SER A 158 12.85 4.19 20.39
N LEU A 159 12.61 4.64 19.15
CA LEU A 159 13.61 4.62 18.09
C LEU A 159 13.87 5.98 17.43
N ALA A 160 13.03 6.99 17.67
CA ALA A 160 13.12 8.28 16.97
C ALA A 160 13.39 9.44 17.92
N GLN A 161 14.16 10.42 17.44
CA GLN A 161 14.39 11.66 18.18
C GLN A 161 13.28 12.66 17.89
N ARG A 162 12.44 12.93 18.89
CA ARG A 162 11.41 13.96 18.81
C ARG A 162 12.03 15.35 18.90
N PHE A 163 11.60 16.26 18.03
CA PHE A 163 11.89 17.68 18.15
C PHE A 163 10.93 18.34 19.17
N PRO A 164 11.42 19.22 20.07
CA PRO A 164 10.58 19.90 21.05
C PRO A 164 9.49 20.78 20.44
N SER A 165 9.71 21.31 19.23
CA SER A 165 8.73 22.10 18.49
C SER A 165 8.96 22.03 16.98
N LEU A 166 7.93 22.38 16.18
CA LEU A 166 8.08 22.56 14.74
C LEU A 166 9.08 23.65 14.36
N SER A 167 9.34 24.62 15.24
CA SER A 167 10.34 25.67 15.00
C SER A 167 11.76 25.11 15.08
N GLU A 168 12.06 24.33 16.13
CA GLU A 168 13.35 23.65 16.25
C GLU A 168 13.56 22.59 15.15
N PHE A 169 12.50 21.92 14.73
CA PHE A 169 12.53 21.04 13.56
C PHE A 169 12.92 21.79 12.28
N ALA A 170 12.32 22.96 12.03
CA ALA A 170 12.67 23.77 10.88
C ALA A 170 14.11 24.31 10.96
N GLU A 171 14.57 24.75 12.13
CA GLU A 171 15.96 25.15 12.36
C GLU A 171 16.93 23.99 12.08
N HIS A 172 16.58 22.78 12.52
CA HIS A 172 17.35 21.58 12.20
C HIS A 172 17.40 21.33 10.70
N LEU A 173 16.26 21.34 10.00
CA LEU A 173 16.21 21.17 8.54
C LEU A 173 17.08 22.20 7.81
N ALA A 174 17.03 23.47 8.22
CA ALA A 174 17.83 24.54 7.63
C ALA A 174 19.35 24.30 7.77
N ALA A 175 19.79 23.57 8.79
CA ALA A 175 21.18 23.21 9.01
C ALA A 175 21.59 21.88 8.35
N SER A 176 20.69 20.89 8.36
CA SER A 176 21.02 19.50 8.02
C SER A 176 20.79 19.13 6.56
N VAL A 177 19.92 19.85 5.84
CA VAL A 177 19.58 19.54 4.43
C VAL A 177 19.75 20.75 3.52
N ASP A 178 19.93 20.49 2.22
CA ASP A 178 20.04 21.52 1.19
C ASP A 178 18.66 21.83 0.56
N ILE A 179 17.78 20.81 0.48
CA ILE A 179 16.40 20.94 0.00
C ILE A 179 15.48 19.93 0.70
N VAL A 180 14.23 20.30 0.95
CA VAL A 180 13.20 19.41 1.49
C VAL A 180 12.28 18.92 0.38
N PHE A 181 11.94 17.63 0.37
CA PHE A 181 10.88 17.09 -0.44
C PHE A 181 9.72 16.69 0.48
N PRO A 182 8.65 17.51 0.56
CA PRO A 182 7.45 17.17 1.31
C PRO A 182 6.69 16.03 0.60
N VAL A 183 6.51 14.92 1.31
CA VAL A 183 5.77 13.74 0.86
C VAL A 183 4.57 13.52 1.80
N ILE A 184 3.91 14.60 2.22
CA ILE A 184 2.72 14.59 3.09
C ILE A 184 1.48 14.80 2.22
N HIS A 185 0.47 13.93 2.36
CA HIS A 185 -0.79 14.01 1.60
C HIS A 185 -1.92 14.59 2.47
N GLY A 186 -2.83 15.35 1.87
CA GLY A 186 -3.93 15.99 2.60
C GLY A 186 -3.49 17.14 3.50
N GLN A 187 -4.12 17.24 4.68
CA GLN A 187 -3.85 18.31 5.65
C GLN A 187 -2.36 18.37 6.06
N PHE A 188 -1.85 19.58 6.29
CA PHE A 188 -0.45 19.94 6.53
C PHE A 188 0.51 19.70 5.36
N GLY A 189 0.10 18.98 4.30
CA GLY A 189 0.89 18.74 3.10
C GLY A 189 0.37 19.50 1.88
N GLU A 190 -0.79 19.12 1.37
CA GLU A 190 -1.40 19.74 0.18
C GLU A 190 -2.14 21.04 0.50
N ASP A 191 -2.47 21.29 1.77
CA ASP A 191 -3.08 22.56 2.20
C ASP A 191 -2.07 23.71 2.39
N GLY A 192 -0.77 23.46 2.22
CA GLY A 192 0.29 24.46 2.36
C GLY A 192 0.93 24.56 3.74
N GLY A 193 0.55 23.74 4.72
CA GLY A 193 1.03 23.84 6.11
C GLY A 193 2.54 23.68 6.27
N ILE A 194 3.11 22.59 5.76
CA ILE A 194 4.57 22.36 5.79
C ILE A 194 5.32 23.38 4.93
N GLN A 195 4.75 23.79 3.80
CA GLN A 195 5.37 24.78 2.91
C GLN A 195 5.47 26.14 3.59
N GLU A 196 4.45 26.58 4.33
CA GLU A 196 4.50 27.82 5.10
C GLU A 196 5.59 27.78 6.17
N LEU A 197 5.77 26.62 6.83
CA LEU A 197 6.87 26.41 7.77
C LEU A 197 8.24 26.54 7.07
N LEU A 198 8.42 25.90 5.92
CA LEU A 198 9.68 25.93 5.15
C LEU A 198 9.98 27.33 4.60
N GLU A 199 8.97 28.03 4.08
CA GLU A 199 9.05 29.42 3.59
C GLU A 199 9.50 30.37 4.70
N LYS A 200 8.93 30.23 5.90
CA LYS A 200 9.27 31.07 7.07
C LYS A 200 10.75 30.98 7.45
N TYR A 201 11.36 29.80 7.33
CA TYR A 201 12.76 29.57 7.64
C TYR A 201 13.67 29.62 6.41
N SER A 202 13.15 30.04 5.24
CA SER A 202 13.88 30.13 3.97
C SER A 202 14.55 28.82 3.54
N ILE A 203 13.90 27.69 3.83
CA ILE A 203 14.38 26.35 3.48
C ILE A 203 13.91 26.03 2.06
N PRO A 204 14.80 25.72 1.11
CA PRO A 204 14.41 25.27 -0.23
C PRO A 204 13.56 24.01 -0.17
N PHE A 205 12.53 23.90 -1.01
CA PHE A 205 11.70 22.70 -1.07
C PHE A 205 11.13 22.41 -2.45
N VAL A 206 10.79 21.13 -2.67
CA VAL A 206 10.09 20.61 -3.85
C VAL A 206 8.58 20.87 -3.73
N GLY A 207 7.97 21.36 -4.80
CA GLY A 207 6.53 21.57 -4.91
C GLY A 207 6.11 23.04 -4.89
N THR A 208 4.80 23.23 -4.78
CA THR A 208 4.12 24.53 -4.87
C THR A 208 4.16 25.29 -3.55
N GLY A 209 4.17 26.63 -3.58
CA GLY A 209 4.19 27.48 -2.38
C GLY A 209 2.89 27.48 -1.58
N SER A 210 2.94 27.91 -0.32
CA SER A 210 1.84 27.76 0.65
C SER A 210 0.56 28.51 0.24
N SER A 211 0.68 29.70 -0.34
CA SER A 211 -0.46 30.50 -0.81
C SER A 211 -1.23 29.83 -1.95
N GLU A 212 -0.49 29.27 -2.91
CA GLU A 212 -1.03 28.58 -4.07
C GLU A 212 -1.63 27.23 -3.65
N CYS A 213 -0.97 26.50 -2.75
CA CYS A 213 -1.51 25.27 -2.16
C CYS A 213 -2.89 25.49 -1.52
N ARG A 214 -3.02 26.49 -0.64
CA ARG A 214 -4.31 26.83 0.01
C ARG A 214 -5.44 27.12 -0.97
N ARG A 215 -5.11 27.76 -2.10
CA ARG A 215 -6.09 28.13 -3.14
C ARG A 215 -6.46 26.96 -4.03
N ALA A 216 -5.51 26.09 -4.36
CA ALA A 216 -5.71 24.99 -5.30
C ALA A 216 -6.33 23.74 -4.63
N PHE A 217 -5.97 23.46 -3.37
CA PHE A 217 -6.45 22.28 -2.65
C PHE A 217 -7.89 22.43 -2.15
N ASP A 218 -8.34 23.67 -1.90
CA ASP A 218 -9.72 23.97 -1.56
C ASP A 218 -10.61 23.84 -2.80
N LYS A 219 -11.37 22.73 -2.90
CA LYS A 219 -12.17 22.40 -4.09
C LYS A 219 -13.19 23.47 -4.45
N TYR A 220 -13.72 24.19 -3.46
CA TYR A 220 -14.72 25.24 -3.71
C TYR A 220 -14.06 26.48 -4.29
N GLU A 221 -12.97 26.96 -3.67
CA GLU A 221 -12.20 28.10 -4.16
C GLU A 221 -11.57 27.81 -5.53
N ALA A 222 -11.02 26.61 -5.73
CA ALA A 222 -10.52 26.17 -7.02
C ALA A 222 -11.63 26.24 -8.09
N SER A 223 -12.82 25.73 -7.80
CA SER A 223 -13.97 25.81 -8.72
C SER A 223 -14.40 27.24 -9.04
N LEU A 224 -14.32 28.17 -8.08
CA LEU A 224 -14.57 29.60 -8.32
C LEU A 224 -13.52 30.21 -9.26
N GLU A 225 -12.25 29.93 -9.04
CA GLU A 225 -11.16 30.43 -9.89
C GLU A 225 -11.25 29.85 -11.30
N LEU A 226 -11.52 28.54 -11.45
CA LEU A 226 -11.75 27.91 -12.76
C LEU A 226 -12.88 28.61 -13.54
N ARG A 227 -14.01 28.92 -12.88
CA ARG A 227 -15.13 29.65 -13.51
C ARG A 227 -14.72 31.04 -13.96
N LYS A 228 -13.94 31.76 -13.14
CA LYS A 228 -13.43 33.10 -13.45
C LYS A 228 -12.50 33.09 -14.66
N GLN A 229 -11.71 32.02 -14.81
CA GLN A 229 -10.85 31.80 -15.98
C GLN A 229 -11.61 31.28 -17.21
N GLY A 230 -12.93 31.07 -17.13
CA GLY A 230 -13.75 30.66 -18.27
C GLY A 230 -13.81 29.15 -18.50
N PHE A 231 -13.33 28.32 -17.57
CA PHE A 231 -13.54 26.88 -17.60
C PHE A 231 -15.00 26.54 -17.29
N VAL A 232 -15.48 25.43 -17.87
CA VAL A 232 -16.69 24.79 -17.37
C VAL A 232 -16.35 24.04 -16.08
N THR A 233 -17.15 24.26 -15.04
CA THR A 233 -17.03 23.56 -13.75
C THR A 233 -18.32 22.83 -13.45
N VAL A 234 -18.22 21.78 -12.62
CA VAL A 234 -19.40 21.11 -12.07
C VAL A 234 -20.17 22.12 -11.22
N PRO A 235 -21.48 22.29 -11.42
CA PRO A 235 -22.27 23.13 -10.53
C PRO A 235 -22.18 22.57 -9.11
N ASN A 236 -21.97 23.46 -8.15
CA ASN A 236 -21.76 23.10 -6.76
C ASN A 236 -22.32 24.16 -5.79
N ILE A 237 -22.50 23.76 -4.53
CA ILE A 237 -22.85 24.61 -3.40
C ILE A 237 -22.04 24.23 -2.16
N LEU A 238 -21.61 25.25 -1.41
CA LEU A 238 -20.88 25.08 -0.16
C LEU A 238 -21.85 24.97 1.02
N VAL A 239 -21.63 23.97 1.86
CA VAL A 239 -22.39 23.71 3.09
C VAL A 239 -21.48 23.95 4.30
N GLN A 240 -21.67 25.10 4.95
CA GLN A 240 -20.86 25.56 6.09
C GLN A 240 -21.70 25.83 7.34
N GLY A 241 -21.06 25.84 8.51
CA GLY A 241 -21.71 26.06 9.80
C GLY A 241 -22.38 24.82 10.41
N SER A 242 -22.86 24.96 11.65
CA SER A 242 -23.47 23.90 12.47
C SER A 242 -24.91 23.57 12.08
N GLU A 243 -25.66 24.56 11.56
CA GLU A 243 -27.01 24.39 11.05
C GLU A 243 -27.03 24.73 9.55
N PRO A 244 -26.90 23.73 8.67
CA PRO A 244 -26.88 23.98 7.24
C PRO A 244 -28.25 24.45 6.74
N ASN A 245 -28.25 25.47 5.88
CA ASN A 245 -29.47 26.13 5.40
C ASN A 245 -30.19 25.26 4.36
N GLU A 246 -31.14 24.45 4.81
CA GLU A 246 -31.93 23.55 3.96
C GLU A 246 -32.64 24.29 2.82
N SER A 247 -33.11 25.53 3.05
CA SER A 247 -33.77 26.32 2.02
C SER A 247 -32.81 26.70 0.88
N GLU A 248 -31.55 26.95 1.19
CA GLU A 248 -30.53 27.31 0.21
C GLU A 248 -30.15 26.11 -0.66
N VAL A 249 -29.90 24.96 -0.03
CA VAL A 249 -29.62 23.71 -0.75
C VAL A 249 -30.82 23.31 -1.62
N ALA A 250 -32.05 23.42 -1.11
CA ALA A 250 -33.25 23.14 -1.90
C ALA A 250 -33.39 24.07 -3.12
N LYS A 251 -33.11 25.37 -2.98
CA LYS A 251 -33.10 26.32 -4.11
C LYS A 251 -32.03 25.93 -5.13
N TRP A 252 -30.85 25.51 -4.68
CA TRP A 252 -29.78 25.07 -5.55
C TRP A 252 -30.17 23.82 -6.36
N PHE A 253 -30.80 22.81 -5.73
CA PHE A 253 -31.34 21.63 -6.41
C PHE A 253 -32.32 22.03 -7.53
N ILE A 254 -33.29 22.90 -7.21
CA ILE A 254 -34.29 23.38 -8.19
C ILE A 254 -33.61 24.13 -9.35
N SER A 255 -32.64 25.02 -9.04
CA SER A 255 -31.94 25.81 -10.07
C SER A 255 -31.11 24.96 -11.04
N ASN A 256 -30.67 23.77 -10.59
CA ASN A 256 -29.92 22.81 -11.39
C ASN A 256 -30.80 21.67 -11.95
N GLN A 257 -32.13 21.84 -11.91
CA GLN A 257 -33.10 20.86 -12.44
C GLN A 257 -33.02 19.47 -11.77
N LEU A 258 -32.64 19.44 -10.49
CA LEU A 258 -32.62 18.22 -9.67
C LEU A 258 -33.88 18.12 -8.80
N ASP A 259 -34.40 16.91 -8.65
CA ASP A 259 -35.51 16.64 -7.74
C ASP A 259 -35.06 16.80 -6.28
N THR A 260 -35.82 17.54 -5.46
CA THR A 260 -35.41 17.84 -4.08
C THR A 260 -35.47 16.64 -3.13
N LYS A 261 -36.13 15.55 -3.52
CA LYS A 261 -36.30 14.34 -2.70
C LYS A 261 -35.44 13.16 -3.16
N SER A 262 -35.08 13.11 -4.44
CA SER A 262 -34.44 11.95 -5.07
C SER A 262 -33.31 12.32 -6.04
N GLY A 263 -33.07 13.62 -6.27
CA GLY A 263 -31.99 14.09 -7.13
C GLY A 263 -30.63 13.63 -6.63
N LYS A 264 -29.84 13.07 -7.53
CA LYS A 264 -28.56 12.44 -7.21
C LYS A 264 -27.43 13.48 -7.21
N VAL A 265 -26.69 13.57 -6.12
CA VAL A 265 -25.57 14.49 -5.93
C VAL A 265 -24.37 13.78 -5.32
N VAL A 266 -23.20 14.38 -5.42
CA VAL A 266 -22.00 13.97 -4.67
C VAL A 266 -21.79 14.96 -3.52
N VAL A 267 -21.55 14.43 -2.33
CA VAL A 267 -21.21 15.18 -1.12
C VAL A 267 -19.77 14.85 -0.77
N LYS A 268 -18.90 15.86 -0.70
CA LYS A 268 -17.47 15.66 -0.44
C LYS A 268 -16.87 16.75 0.45
N PRO A 269 -15.83 16.45 1.25
CA PRO A 269 -15.08 17.47 1.97
C PRO A 269 -14.34 18.40 1.01
N VAL A 270 -14.21 19.67 1.42
CA VAL A 270 -13.55 20.70 0.60
C VAL A 270 -12.03 20.49 0.57
N ARG A 271 -11.42 20.10 1.69
CA ARG A 271 -9.96 20.05 1.96
C ARG A 271 -9.48 18.66 2.41
N ALA A 272 -10.04 17.60 1.84
CA ALA A 272 -9.49 16.25 1.99
C ALA A 272 -9.23 15.60 0.64
N GLY A 273 -8.16 14.81 0.54
CA GLY A 273 -7.77 14.08 -0.66
C GLY A 273 -8.30 12.64 -0.68
N SER A 274 -7.79 11.85 -1.64
CA SER A 274 -7.95 10.38 -1.68
C SER A 274 -9.37 9.82 -1.63
N SER A 275 -10.37 10.62 -2.01
CA SER A 275 -11.81 10.30 -1.91
C SER A 275 -12.29 9.97 -0.49
N ILE A 276 -11.57 10.41 0.55
CA ILE A 276 -11.98 10.24 1.94
C ILE A 276 -13.21 11.13 2.21
N GLY A 277 -14.26 10.56 2.80
CA GLY A 277 -15.51 11.28 3.07
C GLY A 277 -16.36 11.61 1.84
N VAL A 278 -16.04 11.09 0.65
CA VAL A 278 -16.86 11.29 -0.56
C VAL A 278 -18.02 10.31 -0.57
N THR A 279 -19.25 10.81 -0.66
CA THR A 279 -20.47 10.00 -0.67
C THR A 279 -21.44 10.46 -1.76
N VAL A 280 -22.25 9.53 -2.29
CA VAL A 280 -23.39 9.88 -3.16
C VAL A 280 -24.60 10.13 -2.28
N ALA A 281 -25.39 11.18 -2.53
CA ALA A 281 -26.61 11.46 -1.79
C ALA A 281 -27.83 11.63 -2.70
N TYR A 282 -29.02 11.35 -2.16
CA TYR A 282 -30.28 11.45 -2.90
C TYR A 282 -31.24 12.46 -2.25
N GLY A 283 -31.42 13.60 -2.91
CA GLY A 283 -32.23 14.71 -2.43
C GLY A 283 -31.55 15.56 -1.36
N VAL A 284 -32.23 16.63 -0.96
CA VAL A 284 -31.71 17.66 -0.04
C VAL A 284 -31.47 17.09 1.36
N ALA A 285 -32.41 16.30 1.87
CA ALA A 285 -32.33 15.78 3.24
C ALA A 285 -31.16 14.81 3.42
N ASP A 286 -30.94 13.90 2.47
CA ASP A 286 -29.83 12.96 2.50
C ASP A 286 -28.48 13.67 2.31
N ALA A 287 -28.41 14.65 1.39
CA ALA A 287 -27.20 15.44 1.16
C ALA A 287 -26.76 16.20 2.43
N LEU A 288 -27.71 16.81 3.15
CA LEU A 288 -27.44 17.50 4.41
C LEU A 288 -27.07 16.55 5.54
N LYS A 289 -27.66 15.35 5.57
CA LYS A 289 -27.29 14.32 6.54
C LYS A 289 -25.84 13.88 6.32
N LYS A 290 -25.49 13.48 5.09
CA LYS A 290 -24.13 13.07 4.71
C LYS A 290 -23.11 14.19 4.95
N ALA A 291 -23.47 15.45 4.68
CA ALA A 291 -22.62 16.59 5.00
C ALA A 291 -22.40 16.79 6.52
N LYS A 292 -23.41 16.49 7.36
CA LYS A 292 -23.24 16.51 8.82
C LYS A 292 -22.38 15.35 9.30
N ASP A 293 -22.54 14.17 8.71
CA ASP A 293 -21.76 12.98 9.07
C ASP A 293 -20.26 13.23 8.83
N ILE A 294 -19.87 13.79 7.68
CA ILE A 294 -18.47 14.20 7.37
C ILE A 294 -17.90 15.16 8.44
N LYS A 295 -18.70 16.13 8.90
CA LYS A 295 -18.29 17.08 9.95
C LYS A 295 -18.16 16.42 11.32
N LEU A 296 -19.12 15.55 11.67
CA LEU A 296 -19.12 14.81 12.93
C LEU A 296 -17.95 13.83 13.04
N GLU A 297 -17.55 13.25 11.91
CA GLU A 297 -16.35 12.41 11.79
C GLU A 297 -15.05 13.24 11.87
N GLY A 298 -15.13 14.56 11.85
CA GLY A 298 -13.97 15.45 11.93
C GLY A 298 -13.13 15.49 10.66
N ILE A 299 -13.68 15.08 9.51
CA ILE A 299 -12.97 15.05 8.23
C ILE A 299 -12.75 16.47 7.70
N ASP A 300 -13.80 17.29 7.68
CA ASP A 300 -13.75 18.70 7.26
C ASP A 300 -14.96 19.46 7.81
N GLU A 301 -14.75 20.72 8.22
CA GLU A 301 -15.79 21.64 8.66
C GLU A 301 -16.61 22.20 7.48
N GLN A 302 -16.04 22.18 6.28
CA GLN A 302 -16.66 22.63 5.04
C GLN A 302 -16.90 21.45 4.10
N VAL A 303 -18.13 21.38 3.57
CA VAL A 303 -18.55 20.31 2.67
C VAL A 303 -19.12 20.93 1.41
N ILE A 304 -18.77 20.38 0.26
CA ILE A 304 -19.30 20.79 -1.04
C ILE A 304 -20.28 19.73 -1.55
N VAL A 305 -21.41 20.19 -2.08
CA VAL A 305 -22.41 19.36 -2.76
C VAL A 305 -22.36 19.69 -4.24
N GLU A 306 -22.17 18.67 -5.07
CA GLU A 306 -21.99 18.79 -6.52
C GLU A 306 -22.97 17.90 -7.28
N ILE A 307 -23.27 18.26 -8.53
CA ILE A 307 -24.09 17.40 -9.40
C ILE A 307 -23.35 16.08 -9.65
N PHE A 308 -24.05 14.96 -9.51
CA PHE A 308 -23.52 13.66 -9.91
C PHE A 308 -23.41 13.58 -11.43
N LEU A 309 -22.19 13.36 -11.95
CA LEU A 309 -21.92 13.31 -13.38
C LEU A 309 -22.22 11.91 -13.95
N GLU A 310 -23.43 11.70 -14.47
CA GLU A 310 -23.81 10.42 -15.08
C GLU A 310 -23.27 10.25 -16.51
N GLY A 311 -22.79 9.04 -16.81
CA GLY A 311 -22.32 8.67 -18.15
C GLY A 311 -21.04 9.38 -18.61
N GLY A 312 -20.30 9.98 -17.67
CA GLY A 312 -18.95 10.48 -17.89
C GLY A 312 -17.87 9.44 -17.60
N SER A 313 -16.67 9.71 -18.12
CA SER A 313 -15.46 8.97 -17.80
C SER A 313 -14.50 9.88 -17.05
N GLU A 314 -13.97 9.41 -15.92
CA GLU A 314 -12.96 10.13 -15.17
C GLU A 314 -11.60 10.03 -15.87
N PHE A 315 -10.77 11.06 -15.73
CA PHE A 315 -9.41 11.08 -16.22
C PHE A 315 -8.45 11.68 -15.20
N THR A 316 -7.20 11.25 -15.27
CA THR A 316 -6.09 11.78 -14.48
C THR A 316 -4.97 12.25 -15.40
N ALA A 317 -4.43 13.43 -15.17
CA ALA A 317 -3.32 14.00 -15.92
C ALA A 317 -2.19 14.41 -14.97
N ILE A 318 -0.99 13.86 -15.20
CA ILE A 318 0.24 14.26 -14.53
C ILE A 318 0.90 15.39 -15.32
N ILE A 319 1.32 16.43 -14.61
CA ILE A 319 2.00 17.59 -15.17
C ILE A 319 3.39 17.67 -14.57
N LEU A 320 4.40 17.84 -15.42
CA LEU A 320 5.78 18.09 -15.04
C LEU A 320 6.19 19.48 -15.52
N ASP A 321 6.75 20.30 -14.64
CA ASP A 321 7.33 21.58 -15.01
C ASP A 321 8.78 21.39 -15.49
N VAL A 322 9.03 21.64 -16.76
CA VAL A 322 10.37 21.54 -17.37
C VAL A 322 11.06 22.90 -17.54
N GLY A 323 10.49 23.95 -16.94
CA GLY A 323 11.04 25.31 -16.96
C GLY A 323 12.38 25.44 -16.24
N SER A 324 12.96 26.64 -16.28
CA SER A 324 14.25 26.96 -15.62
C SER A 324 14.13 28.22 -14.76
N GLY A 325 14.83 28.25 -13.63
CA GLY A 325 14.71 29.35 -12.69
C GLY A 325 13.25 29.57 -12.27
N THR A 326 12.78 30.81 -12.38
CA THR A 326 11.38 31.18 -12.09
C THR A 326 10.40 30.93 -13.24
N ASP A 327 10.88 30.58 -14.44
CA ASP A 327 10.04 30.31 -15.60
C ASP A 327 9.33 28.95 -15.43
N CYS A 328 8.08 28.87 -15.88
CA CYS A 328 7.21 27.72 -15.71
C CYS A 328 6.74 27.20 -17.07
N GLN A 329 7.22 26.00 -17.43
CA GLN A 329 6.89 25.30 -18.67
C GLN A 329 6.23 23.95 -18.33
N PRO A 330 4.93 23.92 -17.98
CA PRO A 330 4.23 22.69 -17.66
C PRO A 330 3.95 21.85 -18.91
N ILE A 331 4.49 20.64 -18.93
CA ILE A 331 4.20 19.60 -19.91
C ILE A 331 3.29 18.56 -19.28
N VAL A 332 2.16 18.32 -19.92
CA VAL A 332 1.18 17.32 -19.47
C VAL A 332 1.51 16.00 -20.15
N GLN A 333 1.65 14.98 -19.32
CA GLN A 333 1.89 13.59 -19.74
C GLN A 333 0.70 13.04 -20.52
N ILE A 334 0.83 11.80 -21.01
CA ILE A 334 -0.30 11.08 -21.61
C ILE A 334 -1.33 10.81 -20.50
N PRO A 335 -2.56 11.38 -20.54
CA PRO A 335 -3.55 11.18 -19.49
C PRO A 335 -3.96 9.70 -19.36
N SER A 336 -4.58 9.37 -18.24
CA SER A 336 -5.16 8.04 -18.01
C SER A 336 -6.68 8.18 -17.90
N GLU A 337 -7.42 7.31 -18.58
CA GLU A 337 -8.86 7.13 -18.35
C GLU A 337 -9.06 6.16 -17.19
N VAL A 338 -9.94 6.54 -16.26
CA VAL A 338 -10.36 5.73 -15.12
C VAL A 338 -11.78 5.23 -15.38
N LEU A 339 -11.93 3.92 -15.53
CA LEU A 339 -13.23 3.28 -15.74
C LEU A 339 -13.63 2.49 -14.50
N VAL A 340 -14.75 2.85 -13.89
CA VAL A 340 -15.34 2.11 -12.78
C VAL A 340 -16.36 1.10 -13.33
N TYR A 341 -16.14 -0.19 -13.11
CA TYR A 341 -17.10 -1.24 -13.42
C TYR A 341 -18.14 -1.37 -12.30
N SER A 342 -19.42 -1.24 -12.63
CA SER A 342 -20.48 -1.74 -11.77
C SER A 342 -20.51 -3.27 -11.87
N CYS A 343 -20.14 -3.99 -10.82
CA CYS A 343 -20.31 -5.44 -10.80
C CYS A 343 -21.81 -5.76 -10.95
N VAL A 344 -22.14 -6.43 -12.05
CA VAL A 344 -23.45 -7.06 -12.25
C VAL A 344 -23.42 -8.37 -11.47
N GLU A 345 -23.92 -8.36 -10.23
CA GLU A 345 -24.75 -9.39 -9.59
C GLU A 345 -24.72 -9.29 -8.06
N LEU A 346 -25.92 -9.04 -7.51
CA LEU A 346 -26.38 -9.24 -6.13
C LEU A 346 -25.68 -8.38 -5.04
N HIS A 347 -26.40 -7.32 -4.64
CA HIS A 347 -26.14 -6.34 -3.57
C HIS A 347 -25.45 -5.04 -4.04
N PHE A 348 -26.27 -4.07 -4.45
CA PHE A 348 -25.85 -2.67 -4.58
C PHE A 348 -25.56 -2.09 -3.20
N ASN A 349 -24.30 -1.86 -2.87
CA ASN A 349 -23.93 -0.91 -1.82
C ASN A 349 -23.65 0.46 -2.45
N GLU A 350 -24.07 1.55 -1.78
CA GLU A 350 -23.88 2.94 -2.26
C GLU A 350 -22.40 3.28 -2.50
N ASP A 351 -21.50 2.62 -1.78
CA ASP A 351 -20.04 2.77 -1.87
C ASP A 351 -19.46 2.28 -3.20
N ASP A 352 -20.18 1.45 -3.95
CA ASP A 352 -19.71 0.87 -5.22
C ASP A 352 -19.90 1.79 -6.43
N ALA A 353 -20.54 2.95 -6.27
CA ALA A 353 -20.84 3.86 -7.38
C ALA A 353 -19.71 4.84 -7.73
N ILE A 354 -18.66 4.97 -6.89
CA ILE A 354 -17.64 6.03 -7.01
C ILE A 354 -16.21 5.49 -7.01
N PHE A 355 -15.26 6.27 -7.54
CA PHE A 355 -13.82 5.97 -7.47
C PHE A 355 -13.26 6.32 -6.06
N ASN A 356 -13.40 5.37 -5.13
CA ASN A 356 -13.06 5.54 -3.71
C ASN A 356 -11.61 5.12 -3.36
N TYR A 357 -11.19 5.37 -2.11
CA TYR A 357 -9.86 5.03 -1.60
C TYR A 357 -9.44 3.59 -1.88
N ARG A 358 -10.31 2.62 -1.59
CA ARG A 358 -10.02 1.19 -1.82
C ARG A 358 -9.71 0.92 -3.29
N ARG A 359 -10.44 1.55 -4.21
CA ARG A 359 -10.24 1.39 -5.66
C ARG A 359 -8.98 2.08 -6.18
N LYS A 360 -8.54 3.15 -5.51
CA LYS A 360 -7.33 3.92 -5.86
C LYS A 360 -6.03 3.22 -5.46
N TYR A 361 -6.02 2.51 -4.33
CA TYR A 361 -4.78 2.05 -3.70
C TYR A 361 -4.71 0.54 -3.44
N LEU A 362 -5.81 -0.20 -3.60
CA LEU A 362 -5.84 -1.66 -3.40
C LEU A 362 -6.19 -2.40 -4.70
N PRO A 363 -5.62 -3.60 -4.92
CA PRO A 363 -5.99 -4.42 -6.07
C PRO A 363 -7.48 -4.71 -6.12
N THR A 364 -8.13 -4.31 -7.22
CA THR A 364 -9.56 -4.51 -7.43
C THR A 364 -9.87 -4.73 -8.90
N ARG A 365 -10.90 -5.51 -9.19
CA ARG A 365 -11.46 -5.64 -10.56
C ARG A 365 -12.59 -4.63 -10.82
N GLN A 366 -12.90 -3.79 -9.83
CA GLN A 366 -13.95 -2.78 -9.95
C GLN A 366 -13.50 -1.55 -10.75
N VAL A 367 -12.21 -1.43 -11.06
CA VAL A 367 -11.66 -0.31 -11.84
C VAL A 367 -10.68 -0.84 -12.87
N ALA A 368 -10.62 -0.19 -14.04
CA ALA A 368 -9.55 -0.33 -15.01
C ALA A 368 -8.98 1.03 -15.40
N TYR A 369 -7.68 1.03 -15.70
CA TYR A 369 -6.92 2.20 -16.11
C TYR A 369 -6.42 2.05 -17.54
N HIS A 370 -6.79 2.99 -18.43
CA HIS A 370 -6.33 3.00 -19.82
C HIS A 370 -5.41 4.19 -20.09
N THR A 371 -4.17 3.93 -20.48
CA THR A 371 -3.16 4.95 -20.81
C THR A 371 -2.46 4.58 -22.12
N PRO A 372 -2.71 5.30 -23.24
CA PRO A 372 -3.54 6.51 -23.38
C PRO A 372 -5.04 6.24 -23.16
N PRO A 373 -5.85 7.29 -22.88
CA PRO A 373 -7.27 7.11 -22.69
C PRO A 373 -7.92 6.66 -24.01
N ARG A 374 -9.13 6.09 -23.96
CA ARG A 374 -9.88 5.70 -25.17
C ARG A 374 -10.70 6.86 -25.74
N PHE A 375 -10.52 8.06 -25.21
CA PHE A 375 -11.14 9.27 -25.73
C PHE A 375 -10.63 9.59 -27.15
N PRO A 376 -11.39 10.35 -27.95
CA PRO A 376 -10.87 10.93 -29.18
C PRO A 376 -9.58 11.74 -28.92
N ILE A 377 -8.67 11.75 -29.90
CA ILE A 377 -7.38 12.45 -29.81
C ILE A 377 -7.56 13.94 -29.48
N GLU A 378 -8.58 14.59 -30.05
CA GLU A 378 -8.91 16.00 -29.80
C GLU A 378 -9.32 16.27 -28.35
N VAL A 379 -10.02 15.32 -27.72
CA VAL A 379 -10.39 15.40 -26.29
C VAL A 379 -9.14 15.27 -25.44
N THR A 380 -8.26 14.33 -25.77
CA THR A 380 -6.96 14.15 -25.08
C THR A 380 -6.11 15.41 -25.19
N ARG A 381 -6.05 16.04 -26.37
CA ARG A 381 -5.36 17.32 -26.58
C ARG A 381 -5.98 18.43 -25.73
N THR A 382 -7.31 18.53 -25.68
CA THR A 382 -8.03 19.51 -24.86
C THR A 382 -7.73 19.34 -23.37
N ILE A 383 -7.66 18.09 -22.89
CA ILE A 383 -7.26 17.78 -21.51
C ILE A 383 -5.84 18.29 -21.23
N ARG A 384 -4.88 17.99 -22.12
CA ARG A 384 -3.48 18.43 -21.97
C ARG A 384 -3.35 19.96 -21.99
N GLU A 385 -4.02 20.64 -22.91
CA GLU A 385 -4.02 22.10 -23.00
C GLU A 385 -4.64 22.75 -21.76
N GLY A 386 -5.78 22.23 -21.30
CA GLY A 386 -6.47 22.73 -20.12
C GLY A 386 -5.66 22.54 -18.83
N ALA A 387 -5.08 21.35 -18.63
CA ALA A 387 -4.26 21.07 -17.46
C ALA A 387 -2.97 21.91 -17.44
N SER A 388 -2.29 22.08 -18.58
CA SER A 388 -1.12 22.97 -18.71
C SER A 388 -1.50 24.42 -18.37
N TRP A 389 -2.65 24.88 -18.86
CA TRP A 389 -3.13 26.24 -18.58
C TRP A 389 -3.46 26.43 -17.10
N LEU A 390 -4.19 25.49 -16.48
CA LEU A 390 -4.52 25.52 -15.06
C LEU A 390 -3.27 25.54 -14.18
N PHE A 391 -2.27 24.72 -14.50
CA PHE A 391 -1.01 24.67 -13.77
C PHE A 391 -0.34 26.05 -13.70
N ARG A 392 -0.29 26.78 -14.83
CA ARG A 392 0.27 28.15 -14.87
C ARG A 392 -0.59 29.16 -14.11
N GLN A 393 -1.92 29.12 -14.30
CA GLN A 393 -2.82 30.10 -13.68
C GLN A 393 -2.90 29.99 -12.17
N LEU A 394 -2.82 28.76 -11.64
CA LEU A 394 -2.82 28.50 -10.21
C LEU A 394 -1.42 28.70 -9.58
N GLY A 395 -0.40 29.00 -10.39
CA GLY A 395 0.97 29.25 -9.89
C GLY A 395 1.66 27.99 -9.39
N LEU A 396 1.25 26.81 -9.87
CA LEU A 396 1.82 25.53 -9.45
C LEU A 396 3.29 25.40 -9.88
N ARG A 397 4.03 24.54 -9.20
CA ARG A 397 5.48 24.34 -9.39
C ARG A 397 5.86 22.86 -9.37
N ASP A 398 6.95 22.58 -10.09
CA ASP A 398 7.66 21.30 -10.17
C ASP A 398 6.83 20.14 -10.77
N PHE A 399 5.73 19.74 -10.13
CA PHE A 399 4.80 18.74 -10.65
C PHE A 399 3.42 18.86 -9.98
N ALA A 400 2.38 18.29 -10.61
CA ALA A 400 1.05 18.17 -10.01
C ALA A 400 0.25 17.03 -10.66
N ARG A 401 -0.83 16.60 -10.01
CA ARG A 401 -1.86 15.72 -10.57
C ARG A 401 -3.19 16.46 -10.65
N ILE A 402 -3.74 16.57 -11.85
CA ILE A 402 -5.07 17.14 -12.07
C ILE A 402 -6.02 16.05 -12.56
N ASP A 403 -7.12 15.87 -11.83
CA ASP A 403 -8.18 14.93 -12.15
C ASP A 403 -9.40 15.68 -12.70
N GLY A 404 -10.20 14.96 -13.50
CA GLY A 404 -11.36 15.54 -14.15
C GLY A 404 -12.26 14.52 -14.82
N TRP A 405 -13.24 15.02 -15.57
CA TRP A 405 -14.27 14.23 -16.23
C TRP A 405 -14.40 14.61 -17.70
N PHE A 406 -14.56 13.60 -18.55
CA PHE A 406 -15.03 13.76 -19.92
C PHE A 406 -16.48 13.30 -20.02
N LEU A 407 -17.36 14.21 -20.46
CA LEU A 407 -18.78 13.98 -20.70
C LEU A 407 -19.05 13.98 -22.21
N PRO A 408 -19.31 12.82 -22.83
CA PRO A 408 -19.66 12.76 -24.25
C PRO A 408 -20.92 13.58 -24.58
N SER A 409 -21.02 14.09 -25.82
CA SER A 409 -22.20 14.87 -26.25
C SER A 409 -23.53 14.13 -26.12
N SER A 410 -23.53 12.79 -26.11
CA SER A 410 -24.71 11.95 -25.90
C SER A 410 -25.30 12.03 -24.49
N THR A 411 -24.53 12.46 -23.49
CA THR A 411 -24.93 12.52 -22.07
C THR A 411 -25.09 13.95 -21.56
N ASN A 412 -24.90 14.96 -22.43
CA ASN A 412 -24.73 16.35 -22.03
C ASN A 412 -26.04 17.13 -21.81
N SER A 413 -26.97 16.61 -21.00
CA SER A 413 -28.28 17.25 -20.74
C SER A 413 -28.22 18.45 -19.78
N PHE A 414 -27.19 18.55 -18.94
CA PHE A 414 -27.11 19.55 -17.85
C PHE A 414 -26.38 20.84 -18.24
N PHE A 415 -25.44 20.78 -19.17
CA PHE A 415 -24.61 21.92 -19.54
C PHE A 415 -25.19 22.59 -20.80
N GLY A 416 -26.12 23.55 -20.62
CA GLY A 416 -26.78 24.26 -21.73
C GLY A 416 -25.82 24.92 -22.74
N THR A 417 -26.32 25.27 -23.93
CA THR A 417 -25.60 25.72 -25.14
C THR A 417 -24.98 27.13 -25.09
N ALA A 418 -24.30 27.49 -24.00
CA ALA A 418 -23.51 28.72 -23.95
C ALA A 418 -22.15 28.52 -24.67
N ASP A 419 -21.98 29.19 -25.81
CA ASP A 419 -20.75 29.21 -26.59
C ASP A 419 -19.63 30.01 -25.88
N GLY A 420 -18.40 29.49 -25.88
CA GLY A 420 -17.19 30.25 -25.48
C GLY A 420 -16.50 29.87 -24.18
N LYS A 421 -16.96 28.85 -23.43
CA LYS A 421 -16.22 28.33 -22.24
C LYS A 421 -15.22 27.22 -22.62
N PHE A 422 -14.04 27.24 -22.01
CA PHE A 422 -13.03 26.19 -22.21
C PHE A 422 -13.54 24.84 -21.72
N GLY A 423 -13.21 23.79 -22.48
CA GLY A 423 -13.61 22.41 -22.21
C GLY A 423 -14.84 21.95 -23.00
N ARG A 424 -15.60 22.84 -23.64
CA ARG A 424 -16.72 22.44 -24.52
C ARG A 424 -16.26 22.21 -25.95
N SER A 425 -16.69 21.10 -26.52
CA SER A 425 -16.46 20.74 -27.92
C SER A 425 -17.68 20.01 -28.50
N GLU A 426 -17.71 19.82 -29.82
CA GLU A 426 -18.74 19.00 -30.49
C GLU A 426 -18.74 17.54 -30.01
N LEU A 427 -17.60 17.05 -29.52
CA LEU A 427 -17.42 15.68 -29.02
C LEU A 427 -17.90 15.49 -27.58
N GLY A 428 -17.97 16.57 -26.80
CA GLY A 428 -18.37 16.53 -25.40
C GLY A 428 -17.76 17.67 -24.58
N THR A 429 -17.88 17.55 -23.27
CA THR A 429 -17.38 18.52 -22.28
C THR A 429 -16.28 17.90 -21.42
N VAL A 430 -15.13 18.57 -21.35
CA VAL A 430 -14.03 18.29 -20.42
C VAL A 430 -14.17 19.19 -19.19
N LEU A 431 -14.17 18.60 -18.00
CA LEU A 431 -14.29 19.27 -16.71
C LEU A 431 -13.07 18.91 -15.85
N PHE A 432 -12.53 19.86 -15.11
CA PHE A 432 -11.49 19.61 -14.11
C PHE A 432 -12.10 19.75 -12.72
N THR A 433 -11.81 18.81 -11.82
CA THR A 433 -12.48 18.73 -10.51
C THR A 433 -11.52 18.77 -9.33
N ASP A 434 -10.42 18.03 -9.39
CA ASP A 434 -9.52 17.86 -8.24
C ASP A 434 -8.08 18.18 -8.66
N ILE A 435 -7.47 19.15 -7.97
CA ILE A 435 -6.09 19.58 -8.20
C ILE A 435 -5.28 19.12 -7.00
N ASN A 436 -4.43 18.12 -7.21
CA ASN A 436 -3.58 17.54 -6.18
C ASN A 436 -2.16 18.08 -6.38
N LEU A 437 -1.65 18.74 -5.35
CA LEU A 437 -0.36 19.44 -5.40
C LEU A 437 0.80 18.48 -5.19
N ILE A 438 0.53 17.35 -4.51
CA ILE A 438 1.47 16.25 -4.34
C ILE A 438 0.78 15.02 -4.95
N SER A 439 1.27 14.58 -6.11
CA SER A 439 0.77 13.32 -6.70
C SER A 439 1.11 12.15 -5.78
N GLY A 440 0.26 11.12 -5.73
CA GLY A 440 0.62 9.85 -5.09
C GLY A 440 1.92 9.29 -5.71
N MET A 441 2.84 8.82 -4.89
CA MET A 441 4.15 8.30 -5.33
C MET A 441 4.36 6.84 -4.91
N GLU A 442 3.29 6.07 -4.74
CA GLU A 442 3.36 4.61 -4.64
C GLU A 442 3.87 4.01 -5.98
N GLN A 443 4.52 2.85 -5.96
CA GLN A 443 5.24 2.26 -7.12
C GLN A 443 4.39 2.09 -8.39
N THR A 444 3.08 2.01 -8.26
CA THR A 444 2.15 1.86 -9.38
C THR A 444 1.23 3.06 -9.55
N SER A 445 1.56 4.21 -8.94
CA SER A 445 0.77 5.42 -9.06
C SER A 445 0.75 6.01 -10.48
N PHE A 446 -0.22 6.87 -10.76
CA PHE A 446 -0.32 7.58 -12.04
C PHE A 446 0.94 8.35 -12.41
N LEU A 447 1.72 8.85 -11.44
CA LEU A 447 3.00 9.54 -11.71
C LEU A 447 3.91 8.63 -12.53
N PHE A 448 4.17 7.41 -12.03
CA PHE A 448 5.09 6.49 -12.69
C PHE A 448 4.47 5.78 -13.89
N GLN A 449 3.16 5.48 -13.84
CA GLN A 449 2.47 4.90 -15.00
C GLN A 449 2.54 5.82 -16.22
N GLN A 450 2.24 7.12 -16.06
CA GLN A 450 2.26 8.07 -17.17
C GLN A 450 3.70 8.44 -17.58
N ALA A 451 4.61 8.60 -16.62
CA ALA A 451 6.01 8.91 -16.90
C ALA A 451 6.73 7.78 -17.67
N SER A 452 6.49 6.51 -17.31
CA SER A 452 7.08 5.37 -18.01
C SER A 452 6.60 5.23 -19.46
N LYS A 453 5.37 5.69 -19.76
CA LYS A 453 4.84 5.75 -21.13
C LYS A 453 5.54 6.76 -22.03
N VAL A 454 6.34 7.67 -21.47
CA VAL A 454 7.13 8.67 -22.21
C VAL A 454 8.63 8.56 -21.95
N GLY A 455 9.09 7.43 -21.39
CA GLY A 455 10.52 7.13 -21.33
C GLY A 455 11.20 7.38 -19.98
N PHE A 456 10.46 7.77 -18.94
CA PHE A 456 11.04 7.98 -17.60
C PHE A 456 10.87 6.77 -16.68
N SER A 457 11.97 6.27 -16.11
CA SER A 457 11.92 5.41 -14.92
C SER A 457 11.50 6.19 -13.68
N HIS A 458 11.20 5.46 -12.60
CA HIS A 458 10.93 6.02 -11.27
C HIS A 458 12.06 6.96 -10.81
N SER A 459 13.31 6.50 -10.87
CA SER A 459 14.47 7.30 -10.46
C SER A 459 14.63 8.55 -11.31
N ASN A 460 14.47 8.44 -12.63
CA ASN A 460 14.67 9.56 -13.54
C ASN A 460 13.59 10.64 -13.38
N ILE A 461 12.30 10.26 -13.27
CA ILE A 461 11.23 11.25 -13.04
C ILE A 461 11.37 11.95 -11.68
N LEU A 462 11.69 11.21 -10.61
CA LEU A 462 11.84 11.81 -9.28
C LEU A 462 13.07 12.72 -9.21
N ARG A 463 14.21 12.31 -9.76
CA ARG A 463 15.40 13.17 -9.86
C ARG A 463 15.12 14.40 -10.73
N SER A 464 14.37 14.27 -11.82
CA SER A 464 13.95 15.42 -12.63
C SER A 464 13.14 16.43 -11.83
N ILE A 465 12.22 15.96 -10.98
CA ILE A 465 11.44 16.81 -10.06
C ILE A 465 12.36 17.52 -9.04
N VAL A 466 13.30 16.80 -8.42
CA VAL A 466 14.25 17.39 -7.45
C VAL A 466 15.16 18.42 -8.13
N HIS A 467 15.73 18.11 -9.29
CA HIS A 467 16.59 19.03 -10.03
C HIS A 467 15.83 20.27 -10.52
N ARG A 468 14.58 20.09 -10.98
CA ARG A 468 13.70 21.22 -11.30
C ARG A 468 13.50 22.12 -10.09
N ALA A 469 13.19 21.56 -8.93
CA ALA A 469 13.02 22.33 -7.71
C ALA A 469 14.32 23.07 -7.33
N CYS A 470 15.48 22.40 -7.40
CA CYS A 470 16.78 23.01 -7.14
C CYS A 470 17.07 24.21 -8.05
N SER A 471 16.66 24.14 -9.33
CA SER A 471 16.85 25.24 -10.29
C SER A 471 16.14 26.54 -9.90
N ARG A 472 15.16 26.48 -8.98
CA ARG A 472 14.46 27.68 -8.47
C ARG A 472 15.27 28.44 -7.42
N PHE A 473 16.33 27.84 -6.89
CA PHE A 473 17.11 28.36 -5.77
C PHE A 473 18.56 28.59 -6.20
N PRO A 474 19.03 29.86 -6.29
CA PRO A 474 20.38 30.17 -6.79
C PRO A 474 21.53 29.52 -6.01
N ASN A 475 21.35 29.26 -4.71
CA ASN A 475 22.32 28.57 -3.86
C ASN A 475 22.46 27.07 -4.19
N LEU A 476 21.50 26.48 -4.91
CA LEU A 476 21.50 25.07 -5.30
C LEU A 476 21.86 24.85 -6.77
N GLU A 477 22.01 25.92 -7.56
CA GLU A 477 22.33 25.83 -9.00
C GLU A 477 23.64 25.08 -9.27
N SER A 478 24.61 25.16 -8.36
CA SER A 478 25.88 24.42 -8.48
C SER A 478 25.74 22.89 -8.44
N TYR A 479 24.71 22.34 -7.78
CA TYR A 479 24.44 20.89 -7.79
C TYR A 479 23.85 20.42 -9.12
N VAL A 480 23.19 21.33 -9.82
CA VAL A 480 22.59 21.09 -11.14
C VAL A 480 23.67 20.94 -12.21
N ASP A 481 24.85 21.56 -12.03
CA ASP A 481 25.99 21.51 -12.94
C ASP A 481 26.90 20.28 -12.77
N ILE A 482 26.88 19.61 -11.61
CA ILE A 482 27.80 18.50 -11.27
C ILE A 482 27.21 17.11 -11.58
N SER A 483 25.88 17.01 -11.77
CA SER A 483 25.13 15.77 -12.05
C SER A 483 25.28 15.24 -13.49
N SER A 484 26.41 15.50 -14.16
CA SER A 484 26.69 14.99 -15.52
C SER A 484 27.03 13.49 -15.56
N HIS A 485 26.99 12.82 -14.42
CA HIS A 485 27.20 11.38 -14.33
C HIS A 485 25.88 10.75 -13.92
N LEU A 486 25.21 10.08 -14.87
CA LEU A 486 24.35 8.95 -14.53
C LEU A 486 25.07 8.17 -13.41
N PRO A 487 24.40 7.86 -12.29
CA PRO A 487 25.07 7.19 -11.18
C PRO A 487 25.83 5.99 -11.75
N ARG A 488 27.13 5.90 -11.43
CA ARG A 488 27.82 4.61 -11.48
C ARG A 488 27.11 3.78 -10.42
N ARG A 489 26.06 3.04 -10.80
CA ARG A 489 25.15 2.44 -9.84
C ARG A 489 25.94 1.36 -9.11
N SER A 490 26.04 1.53 -7.80
CA SER A 490 26.74 0.69 -6.82
C SER A 490 27.66 -0.40 -7.39
N LYS A 491 28.95 -0.10 -7.54
CA LYS A 491 29.97 -1.16 -7.62
C LYS A 491 29.98 -1.87 -6.27
N SER A 492 29.48 -3.10 -6.21
CA SER A 492 29.64 -3.94 -5.03
C SER A 492 31.14 -4.10 -4.73
N LYS A 493 31.61 -3.45 -3.67
CA LYS A 493 32.93 -3.69 -3.09
C LYS A 493 32.74 -4.68 -1.93
N LEU A 494 32.66 -5.97 -2.22
CA LEU A 494 32.99 -7.04 -1.25
C LEU A 494 33.09 -8.41 -1.97
N LEU A 495 34.35 -8.82 -2.21
CA LEU A 495 34.91 -10.19 -2.25
C LEU A 495 34.41 -11.11 -3.41
N THR A 496 35.24 -11.70 -4.27
CA THR A 496 36.57 -12.31 -4.08
C THR A 496 37.43 -12.21 -5.34
N GLU A 497 38.74 -11.99 -5.15
CA GLU A 497 39.78 -12.35 -6.13
C GLU A 497 39.72 -13.86 -6.38
N ASP A 498 39.22 -14.30 -7.53
CA ASP A 498 39.95 -15.16 -8.49
C ASP A 498 39.04 -15.52 -9.69
N SER A 499 39.66 -15.82 -10.82
CA SER A 499 39.12 -16.26 -12.11
C SER A 499 38.52 -15.20 -13.05
N GLY A 500 39.34 -14.80 -14.02
CA GLY A 500 38.90 -14.08 -15.20
C GLY A 500 37.99 -14.94 -16.08
N GLN A 501 36.74 -14.50 -16.21
CA GLN A 501 35.92 -14.68 -17.40
C GLN A 501 35.21 -13.34 -17.65
N ASN A 502 35.14 -12.89 -18.90
CA ASN A 502 34.42 -11.70 -19.32
C ASN A 502 33.02 -11.66 -18.66
N GLN A 503 32.81 -10.80 -17.66
CA GLN A 503 31.51 -10.65 -17.02
C GLN A 503 30.56 -9.94 -17.99
N GLY A 504 29.81 -10.71 -18.77
CA GLY A 504 28.61 -10.24 -19.44
C GLY A 504 27.55 -9.87 -18.41
N ILE A 505 26.61 -8.99 -18.80
CA ILE A 505 25.45 -8.63 -17.97
C ILE A 505 24.65 -9.91 -17.66
N HIS A 506 24.38 -10.17 -16.38
CA HIS A 506 23.61 -11.35 -15.96
C HIS A 506 22.12 -11.12 -16.17
N LYS A 507 21.48 -11.98 -16.96
CA LYS A 507 20.05 -11.87 -17.25
C LYS A 507 19.22 -12.49 -16.14
N VAL A 508 18.18 -11.79 -15.73
CA VAL A 508 17.26 -12.23 -14.67
C VAL A 508 15.84 -12.11 -15.17
N PHE A 509 15.06 -13.18 -15.11
CA PHE A 509 13.63 -13.11 -15.40
C PHE A 509 12.84 -13.15 -14.10
N VAL A 510 12.02 -12.13 -13.83
CA VAL A 510 11.12 -12.10 -12.67
C VAL A 510 9.74 -12.51 -13.13
N ILE A 511 9.28 -13.70 -12.73
CA ILE A 511 7.97 -14.24 -13.17
C ILE A 511 6.91 -14.12 -12.07
N PHE A 512 5.75 -13.58 -12.42
CA PHE A 512 4.59 -13.35 -11.55
C PHE A 512 3.27 -13.56 -12.29
N GLY A 513 2.14 -13.42 -11.60
CA GLY A 513 0.79 -13.71 -12.10
C GLY A 513 0.27 -15.08 -11.66
N GLY A 514 -0.38 -15.80 -12.58
CA GLY A 514 -0.98 -17.11 -12.34
C GLY A 514 -2.51 -17.10 -12.17
N ASN A 515 -3.05 -18.26 -11.78
CA ASN A 515 -4.50 -18.51 -11.64
C ASN A 515 -5.01 -18.48 -10.19
N SER A 516 -4.12 -18.41 -9.22
CA SER A 516 -4.48 -18.54 -7.81
C SER A 516 -5.31 -17.33 -7.32
N SER A 517 -5.92 -17.48 -6.14
CA SER A 517 -6.51 -16.37 -5.41
C SER A 517 -5.47 -15.30 -5.04
N GLU A 518 -4.20 -15.67 -4.94
CA GLU A 518 -3.06 -14.82 -4.56
C GLU A 518 -2.39 -14.12 -5.76
N ARG A 519 -2.93 -14.28 -6.98
CA ARG A 519 -2.32 -13.75 -8.21
C ARG A 519 -2.09 -12.22 -8.20
N GLN A 520 -2.86 -11.45 -7.43
CA GLN A 520 -2.63 -10.00 -7.30
C GLN A 520 -1.46 -9.69 -6.38
N VAL A 521 -1.31 -10.44 -5.28
CA VAL A 521 -0.12 -10.37 -4.41
C VAL A 521 1.13 -10.74 -5.21
N SER A 522 0.98 -11.68 -6.16
CA SER A 522 2.05 -12.14 -7.06
C SER A 522 2.52 -11.02 -8.00
N VAL A 523 1.59 -10.24 -8.58
CA VAL A 523 1.94 -9.05 -9.39
C VAL A 523 2.67 -7.99 -8.57
N ILE A 524 2.18 -7.66 -7.37
CA ILE A 524 2.83 -6.65 -6.50
C ILE A 524 4.23 -7.13 -6.08
N SER A 525 4.36 -8.40 -5.71
CA SER A 525 5.64 -9.01 -5.31
C SER A 525 6.65 -9.00 -6.47
N GLY A 526 6.22 -9.43 -7.66
CA GLY A 526 7.06 -9.41 -8.85
C GLY A 526 7.50 -8.00 -9.26
N THR A 527 6.59 -7.02 -9.16
CA THR A 527 6.90 -5.61 -9.43
C THR A 527 7.93 -5.07 -8.45
N ASN A 528 7.77 -5.34 -7.15
CA ASN A 528 8.68 -4.88 -6.12
C ASN A 528 10.09 -5.49 -6.26
N VAL A 529 10.17 -6.81 -6.51
CA VAL A 529 11.44 -7.51 -6.77
C VAL A 529 12.13 -6.94 -8.01
N TRP A 530 11.38 -6.76 -9.10
CA TRP A 530 11.91 -6.23 -10.35
C TRP A 530 12.47 -4.81 -10.17
N LEU A 531 11.73 -3.90 -9.55
CA LEU A 531 12.19 -2.53 -9.29
C LEU A 531 13.47 -2.48 -8.44
N ASN A 532 13.54 -3.32 -7.39
CA ASN A 532 14.72 -3.37 -6.52
C ASN A 532 15.96 -3.96 -7.21
N LEU A 533 15.79 -4.95 -8.08
CA LEU A 533 16.91 -5.56 -8.82
C LEU A 533 17.38 -4.70 -10.01
N GLN A 534 16.54 -3.81 -10.54
CA GLN A 534 16.89 -2.86 -11.61
C GLN A 534 17.98 -1.86 -11.20
N GLY A 535 18.25 -1.71 -9.89
CA GLY A 535 19.30 -0.82 -9.38
C GLY A 535 20.74 -1.31 -9.61
N PHE A 536 20.92 -2.56 -10.06
CA PHE A 536 22.25 -3.17 -10.21
C PHE A 536 22.74 -3.13 -11.67
N ASP A 537 23.91 -2.53 -11.91
CA ASP A 537 24.51 -2.38 -13.25
C ASP A 537 24.95 -3.69 -13.90
N ASP A 538 25.15 -4.75 -13.11
CA ASP A 538 25.53 -6.08 -13.59
C ASP A 538 24.33 -6.97 -13.97
N LEU A 539 23.09 -6.47 -13.80
CA LEU A 539 21.87 -7.22 -14.07
C LEU A 539 21.04 -6.62 -15.23
N GLU A 540 20.47 -7.51 -16.06
CA GLU A 540 19.39 -7.17 -17.00
C GLU A 540 18.13 -7.90 -16.52
N VAL A 541 17.24 -7.18 -15.83
CA VAL A 541 16.08 -7.77 -15.15
C VAL A 541 14.80 -7.59 -15.98
N ILE A 542 14.25 -8.69 -16.49
CA ILE A 542 13.08 -8.68 -17.37
C ILE A 542 11.85 -9.22 -16.63
N PRO A 543 10.79 -8.41 -16.46
CA PRO A 543 9.56 -8.84 -15.81
C PRO A 543 8.70 -9.67 -16.76
N CYS A 544 8.13 -10.76 -16.25
CA CYS A 544 7.38 -11.75 -17.02
C CYS A 544 6.03 -12.07 -16.36
N LEU A 545 4.93 -11.88 -17.08
CA LEU A 545 3.59 -12.27 -16.62
C LEU A 545 3.27 -13.70 -17.08
N LEU A 546 3.05 -14.60 -16.13
CA LEU A 546 2.32 -15.85 -16.34
C LEU A 546 0.83 -15.53 -16.42
N ALA A 547 0.28 -15.57 -17.63
CA ALA A 547 -1.13 -15.24 -17.86
C ALA A 547 -2.07 -16.30 -17.24
N PRO A 548 -3.28 -15.91 -16.83
CA PRO A 548 -4.30 -16.86 -16.41
C PRO A 548 -4.64 -17.86 -17.52
N SER A 549 -5.08 -19.06 -17.14
CA SER A 549 -5.49 -20.10 -18.08
C SER A 549 -6.95 -19.89 -18.49
N ASP A 550 -7.25 -20.03 -19.78
CA ASP A 550 -8.62 -19.99 -20.32
C ASP A 550 -9.46 -21.24 -19.95
N GLY A 551 -9.02 -22.07 -18.99
CA GLY A 551 -9.68 -23.31 -18.57
C GLY A 551 -9.69 -24.45 -19.61
N ARG A 552 -9.10 -24.25 -20.80
CA ARG A 552 -9.15 -25.19 -21.93
C ARG A 552 -7.98 -26.18 -22.01
N SER A 553 -6.89 -25.96 -21.28
CA SER A 553 -5.70 -26.82 -21.34
C SER A 553 -5.25 -27.26 -19.95
N SER A 554 -5.19 -28.57 -19.74
CA SER A 554 -4.64 -29.20 -18.54
C SER A 554 -3.10 -29.27 -18.54
N ASN A 555 -2.44 -28.94 -19.66
CA ASN A 555 -0.99 -28.98 -19.76
C ASN A 555 -0.36 -27.64 -19.31
N ALA A 556 0.33 -27.64 -18.17
CA ALA A 556 1.01 -26.46 -17.63
C ALA A 556 1.99 -25.81 -18.63
N GLY A 557 2.67 -26.60 -19.46
CA GLY A 557 3.63 -26.09 -20.46
C GLY A 557 3.01 -25.24 -21.58
N SER A 558 1.69 -25.34 -21.78
CA SER A 558 0.95 -24.56 -22.79
C SER A 558 0.44 -23.21 -22.29
N ARG A 559 0.66 -22.89 -21.00
CA ARG A 559 0.30 -21.59 -20.43
C ARG A 559 1.08 -20.48 -21.13
N THR A 560 0.47 -19.31 -21.22
CA THR A 560 1.08 -18.15 -21.89
C THR A 560 1.95 -17.38 -20.90
N VAL A 561 3.15 -17.00 -21.34
CA VAL A 561 4.03 -16.06 -20.62
C VAL A 561 4.26 -14.83 -21.48
N TRP A 562 4.18 -13.65 -20.89
CA TRP A 562 4.49 -12.39 -21.54
C TRP A 562 5.73 -11.77 -20.92
N SER A 563 6.77 -11.50 -21.71
CA SER A 563 7.85 -10.59 -21.30
C SER A 563 7.36 -9.16 -21.47
N LEU A 564 7.48 -8.36 -20.41
CA LEU A 564 6.84 -7.06 -20.31
C LEU A 564 7.85 -5.91 -20.43
N PRO A 565 7.54 -4.85 -21.17
CA PRO A 565 8.25 -3.59 -21.07
C PRO A 565 7.87 -2.85 -19.77
N TYR A 566 8.74 -1.95 -19.31
CA TYR A 566 8.59 -1.21 -18.06
C TYR A 566 7.19 -0.63 -17.84
N SER A 567 6.60 0.00 -18.87
CA SER A 567 5.32 0.70 -18.75
C SER A 567 4.09 -0.20 -18.58
N LEU A 568 4.21 -1.52 -18.80
CA LEU A 568 3.11 -2.47 -18.67
C LEU A 568 3.12 -3.22 -17.32
N VAL A 569 4.23 -3.18 -16.59
CA VAL A 569 4.37 -3.84 -15.28
C VAL A 569 3.63 -3.08 -14.19
N LEU A 570 3.55 -1.76 -14.29
CA LEU A 570 3.05 -0.85 -13.25
C LEU A 570 1.52 -0.89 -13.14
N ARG A 571 0.95 -2.01 -12.70
CA ARG A 571 -0.49 -2.26 -12.54
C ARG A 571 -0.74 -3.05 -11.25
N HIS A 572 -1.96 -2.98 -10.72
CA HIS A 572 -2.30 -3.67 -9.47
C HIS A 572 -2.81 -5.08 -9.69
N THR A 573 -3.30 -5.40 -10.90
CA THR A 573 -3.91 -6.70 -11.18
C THR A 573 -3.35 -7.40 -12.40
N VAL A 574 -3.38 -8.74 -12.38
CA VAL A 574 -3.01 -9.59 -13.52
C VAL A 574 -3.84 -9.26 -14.75
N GLU A 575 -5.14 -9.01 -14.56
CA GLU A 575 -6.07 -8.68 -15.61
C GLU A 575 -5.70 -7.35 -16.29
N GLU A 576 -5.36 -6.31 -15.52
CA GLU A 576 -4.89 -5.03 -16.08
C GLU A 576 -3.59 -5.17 -16.88
N VAL A 577 -2.62 -5.97 -16.40
CA VAL A 577 -1.37 -6.22 -17.14
C VAL A 577 -1.67 -6.93 -18.46
N LEU A 578 -2.57 -7.92 -18.45
CA LEU A 578 -2.96 -8.68 -19.63
C LEU A 578 -3.73 -7.81 -20.64
N ASP A 579 -4.67 -6.99 -20.18
CA ASP A 579 -5.40 -6.04 -21.01
C ASP A 579 -4.43 -5.05 -21.65
N ALA A 580 -3.47 -4.53 -20.87
CA ALA A 580 -2.45 -3.62 -21.37
C ALA A 580 -1.49 -4.28 -22.39
N CYS A 581 -1.17 -5.57 -22.23
CA CYS A 581 -0.45 -6.34 -23.26
C CYS A 581 -1.26 -6.46 -24.54
N THR A 582 -2.54 -6.78 -24.42
CA THR A 582 -3.46 -6.92 -25.55
C THR A 582 -3.58 -5.60 -26.31
N GLU A 583 -3.79 -4.49 -25.60
CA GLU A 583 -3.82 -3.15 -26.18
C GLU A 583 -2.51 -2.75 -26.86
N ALA A 584 -1.36 -3.09 -26.27
CA ALA A 584 -0.06 -2.79 -26.86
C ALA A 584 0.22 -3.58 -28.16
N THR A 585 -0.41 -4.74 -28.32
CA THR A 585 -0.32 -5.55 -29.54
C THR A 585 -1.37 -5.20 -30.60
N ASP A 586 -2.45 -4.50 -30.23
CA ASP A 586 -3.45 -4.04 -31.19
C ASP A 586 -2.88 -2.95 -32.10
N PRO A 587 -2.91 -3.10 -33.45
CA PRO A 587 -2.29 -2.15 -34.36
C PRO A 587 -2.83 -0.72 -34.26
N SER A 588 -4.13 -0.56 -33.99
CA SER A 588 -4.77 0.76 -33.94
C SER A 588 -4.38 1.50 -32.66
N ARG A 589 -4.40 0.79 -31.52
CA ARG A 589 -4.01 1.31 -30.21
C ARG A 589 -2.51 1.58 -30.14
N ALA A 590 -1.68 0.70 -30.70
CA ALA A 590 -0.23 0.91 -30.76
C ALA A 590 0.14 2.15 -31.58
N SER A 591 -0.52 2.37 -32.72
CA SER A 591 -0.30 3.57 -33.55
C SER A 591 -0.68 4.86 -32.80
N LEU A 592 -1.86 4.88 -32.17
CA LEU A 592 -2.31 6.01 -31.34
C LEU A 592 -1.34 6.30 -30.19
N THR A 593 -0.91 5.26 -29.49
CA THR A 593 0.02 5.37 -28.36
C THR A 593 1.37 5.91 -28.81
N SER A 594 1.90 5.41 -29.93
CA SER A 594 3.16 5.89 -30.50
C SER A 594 3.09 7.36 -30.92
N GLN A 595 1.97 7.78 -31.54
CA GLN A 595 1.74 9.18 -31.91
C GLN A 595 1.72 10.11 -30.69
N LEU A 596 0.93 9.75 -29.67
CA LEU A 596 0.84 10.53 -28.42
C LEU A 596 2.15 10.55 -27.65
N ARG A 597 2.82 9.39 -27.54
CA ARG A 597 4.14 9.27 -26.91
C ARG A 597 5.15 10.18 -27.58
N LYS A 598 5.24 10.14 -28.91
CA LYS A 598 6.16 10.99 -29.66
C LYS A 598 5.90 12.47 -29.39
N GLN A 599 4.63 12.90 -29.45
CA GLN A 599 4.28 14.29 -29.17
C GLN A 599 4.72 14.74 -27.77
N VAL A 600 4.42 13.95 -26.73
CA VAL A 600 4.79 14.31 -25.35
C VAL A 600 6.31 14.26 -25.16
N MET A 601 7.00 13.29 -25.74
CA MET A 601 8.46 13.20 -25.67
C MET A 601 9.13 14.40 -26.36
N ASP A 602 8.65 14.83 -27.53
CA ASP A 602 9.15 16.01 -28.23
C ASP A 602 8.96 17.28 -27.36
N ASP A 603 7.76 17.44 -26.76
CA ASP A 603 7.45 18.56 -25.84
C ASP A 603 8.37 18.56 -24.60
N LEU A 604 8.65 17.39 -24.04
CA LEU A 604 9.54 17.21 -22.89
C LEU A 604 10.99 17.51 -23.25
N MET A 605 11.48 17.00 -24.38
CA MET A 605 12.86 17.22 -24.84
C MET A 605 13.12 18.71 -25.10
N GLU A 606 12.18 19.43 -25.72
CA GLU A 606 12.31 20.87 -25.96
C GLU A 606 12.51 21.66 -24.66
N GLY A 607 11.91 21.22 -23.56
CA GLY A 607 12.11 21.80 -22.23
C GLY A 607 13.39 21.32 -21.55
N LEU A 608 13.60 20.01 -21.52
CA LEU A 608 14.61 19.35 -20.69
C LEU A 608 16.02 19.39 -21.29
N GLU A 609 16.20 19.38 -22.61
CA GLU A 609 17.54 19.44 -23.24
C GLU A 609 18.31 20.73 -22.91
N LYS A 610 17.60 21.77 -22.49
CA LYS A 610 18.20 23.04 -22.02
C LYS A 610 18.94 22.88 -20.69
N HIS A 611 18.66 21.80 -19.97
CA HIS A 611 19.18 21.53 -18.64
C HIS A 611 20.33 20.54 -18.68
N ARG A 612 21.48 20.90 -18.11
CA ARG A 612 22.69 20.06 -18.10
C ARG A 612 22.58 18.77 -17.29
N TRP A 613 21.66 18.72 -16.33
CA TRP A 613 21.40 17.53 -15.50
C TRP A 613 20.59 16.46 -16.23
N PHE A 614 19.90 16.80 -17.31
CA PHE A 614 19.06 15.85 -18.05
C PHE A 614 19.89 15.10 -19.08
N ASN A 615 20.06 13.79 -18.88
CA ASN A 615 20.86 12.91 -19.75
C ASN A 615 20.02 12.09 -20.74
N GLY A 616 18.74 12.43 -20.90
CA GLY A 616 17.79 11.71 -21.75
C GLY A 616 16.87 10.75 -20.99
N PHE A 617 16.03 10.09 -21.77
CA PHE A 617 15.09 9.07 -21.30
C PHE A 617 15.77 7.72 -21.11
N ASP A 618 15.38 6.98 -20.07
CA ASP A 618 15.99 5.72 -19.66
C ASP A 618 15.08 4.50 -19.86
N ILE A 619 13.89 4.69 -20.45
CA ILE A 619 13.00 3.61 -20.87
C ILE A 619 12.73 3.66 -22.38
N THR A 620 12.95 2.52 -23.04
CA THR A 620 12.65 2.26 -24.45
C THR A 620 11.17 1.97 -24.71
N ASP A 621 10.71 2.22 -25.94
CA ASP A 621 9.34 1.88 -26.38
C ASP A 621 9.29 0.46 -26.94
N GLU A 622 9.47 -0.52 -26.06
CA GLU A 622 9.45 -1.95 -26.43
C GLU A 622 8.04 -2.54 -26.38
N LYS A 623 7.77 -3.49 -27.29
CA LYS A 623 6.51 -4.23 -27.31
C LYS A 623 6.62 -5.47 -26.42
N PRO A 624 5.53 -5.86 -25.74
CA PRO A 624 5.51 -7.11 -24.99
C PRO A 624 5.68 -8.31 -25.93
N VAL A 625 6.41 -9.33 -25.48
CA VAL A 625 6.70 -10.54 -26.25
C VAL A 625 5.95 -11.71 -25.64
N LYS A 626 5.20 -12.45 -26.47
CA LYS A 626 4.37 -13.59 -26.06
C LYS A 626 5.09 -14.91 -26.30
N PHE A 627 5.10 -15.78 -25.29
CA PHE A 627 5.67 -17.12 -25.34
C PHE A 627 4.65 -18.16 -24.85
N SER A 628 4.85 -19.43 -25.23
CA SER A 628 4.39 -20.54 -24.40
C SER A 628 5.33 -20.68 -23.20
N LEU A 629 4.86 -21.21 -22.08
CA LEU A 629 5.70 -21.41 -20.89
C LEU A 629 6.92 -22.28 -21.23
N GLN A 630 6.73 -23.34 -22.03
CA GLN A 630 7.84 -24.21 -22.44
C GLN A 630 8.87 -23.47 -23.31
N ASP A 631 8.43 -22.64 -24.25
CA ASP A 631 9.35 -21.88 -25.10
C ASP A 631 10.03 -20.75 -24.33
N TRP A 632 9.35 -20.15 -23.36
CA TRP A 632 9.95 -19.16 -22.46
C TRP A 632 11.05 -19.76 -21.59
N ILE A 633 10.86 -20.98 -21.05
CA ILE A 633 11.91 -21.67 -20.27
C ILE A 633 13.12 -22.00 -21.17
N LYS A 634 12.89 -22.47 -22.40
CA LYS A 634 13.97 -22.67 -23.37
C LYS A 634 14.71 -21.38 -23.68
N HIS A 635 13.97 -20.28 -23.85
CA HIS A 635 14.56 -18.97 -24.05
C HIS A 635 15.42 -18.54 -22.85
N ALA A 636 14.93 -18.72 -21.62
CA ALA A 636 15.68 -18.43 -20.40
C ALA A 636 17.00 -19.20 -20.35
N LYS A 637 17.00 -20.47 -20.73
CA LYS A 637 18.21 -21.30 -20.86
C LYS A 637 19.17 -20.77 -21.94
N GLU A 638 18.66 -20.45 -23.12
CA GLU A 638 19.45 -19.94 -24.26
C GLU A 638 20.18 -18.64 -23.90
N VAL A 639 19.52 -17.76 -23.14
CA VAL A 639 20.12 -16.49 -22.69
C VAL A 639 20.82 -16.60 -21.33
N GLN A 640 20.97 -17.81 -20.78
CA GLN A 640 21.60 -18.10 -19.49
C GLN A 640 21.03 -17.27 -18.33
N ALA A 641 19.70 -17.07 -18.32
CA ALA A 641 19.02 -16.29 -17.30
C ALA A 641 18.78 -17.09 -16.01
N THR A 642 18.81 -16.39 -14.87
CA THR A 642 18.25 -16.89 -13.60
C THR A 642 16.80 -16.44 -13.47
N VAL A 643 15.92 -17.34 -13.02
CA VAL A 643 14.49 -17.05 -12.85
C VAL A 643 14.18 -16.75 -11.38
N PHE A 644 13.72 -15.53 -11.11
CA PHE A 644 13.17 -15.17 -9.82
C PHE A 644 11.68 -15.50 -9.80
N LEU A 645 11.25 -16.43 -8.94
CA LEU A 645 9.85 -16.83 -8.84
C LEU A 645 9.11 -15.96 -7.82
N THR A 646 8.04 -15.33 -8.29
CA THR A 646 7.07 -14.61 -7.47
C THR A 646 5.62 -15.02 -7.78
N VAL A 647 5.45 -16.15 -8.49
CA VAL A 647 4.14 -16.77 -8.73
C VAL A 647 3.68 -17.45 -7.44
N HIS A 648 2.66 -16.91 -6.78
CA HIS A 648 2.10 -17.48 -5.55
C HIS A 648 1.00 -18.51 -5.84
N GLY A 649 0.98 -19.59 -5.07
CA GLY A 649 0.04 -20.70 -5.19
C GLY A 649 0.08 -21.46 -6.54
N ASP A 650 -0.73 -22.51 -6.65
CA ASP A 650 -0.80 -23.40 -7.84
C ASP A 650 0.62 -23.85 -8.27
N ILE A 651 0.92 -23.75 -9.57
CA ILE A 651 2.20 -24.20 -10.14
C ILE A 651 3.43 -23.44 -9.62
N GLY A 652 3.23 -22.31 -8.96
CA GLY A 652 4.31 -21.51 -8.39
C GLY A 652 4.88 -22.08 -7.10
N GLU A 653 4.09 -22.86 -6.35
CA GLU A 653 4.47 -23.37 -5.02
C GLU A 653 4.33 -24.89 -4.88
N ASP A 654 3.65 -25.58 -5.80
CA ASP A 654 3.42 -27.03 -5.74
C ASP A 654 4.58 -27.89 -6.30
N GLY A 655 5.64 -27.24 -6.80
CA GLY A 655 6.80 -27.88 -7.43
C GLY A 655 6.70 -28.02 -8.96
N THR A 656 5.57 -27.65 -9.59
CA THR A 656 5.36 -27.80 -11.03
C THR A 656 6.26 -26.88 -11.85
N LEU A 657 6.29 -25.58 -11.57
CA LEU A 657 7.15 -24.63 -12.29
C LEU A 657 8.63 -24.92 -12.03
N GLN A 658 8.97 -25.26 -10.79
CA GLN A 658 10.32 -25.70 -10.39
C GLN A 658 10.76 -26.92 -11.20
N SER A 659 9.87 -27.91 -11.38
CA SER A 659 10.17 -29.10 -12.17
C SER A 659 10.41 -28.78 -13.64
N LEU A 660 9.67 -27.83 -14.22
CA LEU A 660 9.85 -27.44 -15.61
C LEU A 660 11.18 -26.68 -15.82
N LEU A 661 11.54 -25.79 -14.90
CA LEU A 661 12.82 -25.05 -14.93
C LEU A 661 14.01 -25.99 -14.74
N GLN A 662 13.95 -26.87 -13.73
CA GLN A 662 15.00 -27.82 -13.43
C GLN A 662 15.22 -28.83 -14.56
N ALA A 663 14.15 -29.28 -15.23
CA ALA A 663 14.26 -30.19 -16.38
C ALA A 663 15.07 -29.58 -17.55
N GLU A 664 15.04 -28.25 -17.70
CA GLU A 664 15.81 -27.53 -18.71
C GLU A 664 17.16 -27.02 -18.20
N GLY A 665 17.45 -27.12 -16.90
CA GLY A 665 18.69 -26.64 -16.30
C GLY A 665 18.71 -25.13 -16.05
N VAL A 666 17.55 -24.51 -15.83
CA VAL A 666 17.44 -23.05 -15.57
C VAL A 666 17.46 -22.78 -14.07
N PRO A 667 18.38 -21.95 -13.55
CA PRO A 667 18.48 -21.64 -12.11
C PRO A 667 17.29 -20.79 -11.64
N TYR A 668 16.90 -20.98 -10.37
CA TYR A 668 15.77 -20.26 -9.78
C TYR A 668 15.84 -20.07 -8.26
N THR A 669 15.10 -19.09 -7.71
CA THR A 669 15.31 -18.58 -6.33
C THR A 669 14.62 -19.33 -5.19
N CYS A 670 13.49 -20.00 -5.42
CA CYS A 670 12.69 -20.66 -4.37
C CYS A 670 13.15 -22.12 -4.10
N PRO A 671 12.61 -22.82 -3.08
CA PRO A 671 12.94 -24.23 -2.79
C PRO A 671 12.74 -25.20 -3.96
N GLY A 672 13.40 -26.36 -3.88
CA GLY A 672 13.32 -27.46 -4.85
C GLY A 672 11.95 -28.14 -4.95
N ILE A 673 11.78 -28.99 -5.98
CA ILE A 673 10.51 -29.68 -6.31
C ILE A 673 9.91 -30.42 -5.11
N LEU A 674 10.72 -31.21 -4.40
CA LEU A 674 10.25 -32.04 -3.28
C LEU A 674 9.81 -31.19 -2.09
N ALA A 675 10.62 -30.19 -1.74
CA ALA A 675 10.35 -29.25 -0.66
C ALA A 675 9.05 -28.47 -0.92
N SER A 676 8.91 -27.87 -2.12
CA SER A 676 7.69 -27.19 -2.57
C SER A 676 6.45 -28.08 -2.48
N LYS A 677 6.53 -29.30 -3.00
CA LYS A 677 5.41 -30.26 -2.96
C LYS A 677 5.00 -30.66 -1.54
N ILE A 678 5.96 -30.85 -0.64
CA ILE A 678 5.69 -31.18 0.77
C ILE A 678 5.07 -29.97 1.48
N CYS A 679 5.65 -28.79 1.31
CA CYS A 679 5.24 -27.56 2.00
C CYS A 679 3.85 -27.06 1.57
N MET A 680 3.51 -27.26 0.29
CA MET A 680 2.18 -26.93 -0.24
C MET A 680 1.09 -27.81 0.39
N ASP A 681 1.43 -29.01 0.90
CA ASP A 681 0.50 -29.88 1.60
C ASP A 681 0.73 -29.79 3.13
N LYS A 682 -0.14 -29.06 3.82
CA LYS A 682 -0.08 -28.82 5.27
C LYS A 682 -0.11 -30.11 6.11
N VAL A 683 -0.59 -31.23 5.55
CA VAL A 683 -0.55 -32.55 6.21
C VAL A 683 0.82 -33.19 6.02
N ALA A 684 1.32 -33.19 4.78
CA ALA A 684 2.65 -33.72 4.47
C ALA A 684 3.75 -32.98 5.24
N THR A 685 3.65 -31.65 5.33
CA THR A 685 4.57 -30.80 6.11
C THR A 685 4.62 -31.24 7.57
N SER A 686 3.46 -31.40 8.23
CA SER A 686 3.42 -31.84 9.62
C SER A 686 3.97 -33.25 9.81
N LEU A 687 3.68 -34.18 8.89
CA LEU A 687 4.27 -35.52 8.96
C LEU A 687 5.80 -35.47 8.86
N ALA A 688 6.34 -34.66 7.95
CA ALA A 688 7.78 -34.52 7.74
C ALA A 688 8.52 -34.01 8.99
N VAL A 689 7.90 -33.12 9.78
CA VAL A 689 8.54 -32.53 10.98
C VAL A 689 8.10 -33.16 12.30
N SER A 690 7.12 -34.06 12.31
CA SER A 690 6.54 -34.65 13.53
C SER A 690 7.56 -35.34 14.45
N HIS A 691 8.61 -35.92 13.87
CA HIS A 691 9.69 -36.59 14.60
C HIS A 691 10.58 -35.62 15.40
N LEU A 692 10.44 -34.31 15.19
CA LEU A 692 11.19 -33.26 15.89
C LEU A 692 10.52 -32.81 17.21
N SER A 693 9.45 -33.47 17.63
CA SER A 693 8.70 -33.13 18.87
C SER A 693 9.62 -33.05 20.09
N ASP A 694 10.56 -33.99 20.23
CA ASP A 694 11.52 -34.02 21.35
C ASP A 694 12.53 -32.84 21.32
N SER A 695 12.62 -32.12 20.19
CA SER A 695 13.44 -30.91 20.01
C SER A 695 12.64 -29.61 20.22
N GLY A 696 11.37 -29.71 20.63
CA GLY A 696 10.47 -28.56 20.84
C GLY A 696 9.86 -28.00 19.55
N VAL A 697 9.84 -28.79 18.48
CA VAL A 697 9.10 -28.51 17.24
C VAL A 697 7.85 -29.37 17.23
N LEU A 698 6.70 -28.75 17.45
CA LEU A 698 5.42 -29.40 17.61
C LEU A 698 4.57 -29.29 16.34
N THR A 699 3.63 -30.21 16.18
CA THR A 699 2.62 -30.18 15.11
C THR A 699 1.22 -30.37 15.67
N ILE A 700 0.24 -29.70 15.08
CA ILE A 700 -1.16 -29.78 15.53
C ILE A 700 -1.77 -31.12 15.09
N ASN A 701 -2.41 -31.83 16.03
CA ASN A 701 -3.21 -33.01 15.73
C ASN A 701 -4.38 -32.63 14.80
N LYS A 702 -4.57 -33.37 13.71
CA LYS A 702 -5.50 -32.98 12.64
C LYS A 702 -6.23 -34.16 12.03
N ASP A 703 -7.46 -33.93 11.57
CA ASP A 703 -8.27 -34.85 10.78
C ASP A 703 -8.48 -34.29 9.38
N VAL A 704 -8.41 -35.13 8.35
CA VAL A 704 -8.57 -34.71 6.96
C VAL A 704 -9.86 -35.32 6.43
N ARG A 705 -10.76 -34.49 5.91
CA ARG A 705 -12.00 -34.93 5.25
C ARG A 705 -12.03 -34.45 3.81
N THR A 706 -12.60 -35.27 2.95
CA THR A 706 -12.82 -34.87 1.55
C THR A 706 -14.10 -34.05 1.43
N LYS A 707 -14.16 -33.17 0.42
CA LYS A 707 -15.40 -32.43 0.08
C LYS A 707 -16.58 -33.38 -0.07
N GLU A 708 -16.38 -34.52 -0.72
CA GLU A 708 -17.43 -35.51 -0.93
C GLU A 708 -17.97 -36.12 0.37
N GLU A 709 -17.10 -36.40 1.34
CA GLU A 709 -17.51 -36.90 2.66
C GLU A 709 -18.32 -35.85 3.40
N LEU A 710 -17.89 -34.59 3.36
CA LEU A 710 -18.57 -33.46 4.01
C LEU A 710 -19.98 -33.23 3.43
N LEU A 711 -20.17 -33.42 2.12
CA LEU A 711 -21.46 -33.26 1.46
C LEU A 711 -22.40 -34.47 1.67
N LYS A 712 -21.85 -35.68 1.84
CA LYS A 712 -22.65 -36.92 1.95
C LYS A 712 -23.11 -37.22 3.38
N ILE A 713 -22.35 -36.80 4.39
CA ILE A 713 -22.61 -37.16 5.80
C ILE A 713 -23.25 -35.96 6.52
N PRO A 714 -24.30 -36.14 7.33
CA PRO A 714 -24.89 -35.03 8.08
C PRO A 714 -23.87 -34.33 8.99
N SER A 715 -23.81 -33.00 8.95
CA SER A 715 -22.82 -32.18 9.68
C SER A 715 -22.77 -32.48 11.19
N LEU A 716 -23.91 -32.78 11.81
CA LEU A 716 -23.96 -33.17 13.24
C LEU A 716 -23.15 -34.45 13.52
N LYS A 717 -23.19 -35.44 12.63
CA LYS A 717 -22.43 -36.67 12.80
C LYS A 717 -20.94 -36.41 12.61
N ILE A 718 -20.56 -35.63 11.60
CA ILE A 718 -19.17 -35.24 11.35
C ILE A 718 -18.62 -34.46 12.54
N TRP A 719 -19.38 -33.49 13.05
CA TRP A 719 -19.00 -32.70 14.23
C TRP A 719 -18.72 -33.57 15.46
N ASN A 720 -19.60 -34.53 15.76
CA ASN A 720 -19.42 -35.46 16.89
C ASN A 720 -18.19 -36.38 16.70
N GLU A 721 -17.93 -36.85 15.48
CA GLU A 721 -16.73 -37.64 15.17
C GLU A 721 -15.45 -36.81 15.36
N LEU A 722 -15.42 -35.59 14.81
CA LEU A 722 -14.26 -34.69 14.88
C LEU A 722 -13.94 -34.26 16.31
N THR A 723 -14.94 -33.79 17.06
CA THR A 723 -14.75 -33.33 18.45
C THR A 723 -14.33 -34.47 19.38
N SER A 724 -14.83 -35.69 19.16
CA SER A 724 -14.40 -36.89 19.89
C SER A 724 -12.96 -37.28 19.54
N LYS A 725 -12.59 -37.28 18.25
CA LYS A 725 -11.25 -37.68 17.78
C LYS A 725 -10.17 -36.66 18.17
N LEU A 726 -10.46 -35.38 18.03
CA LEU A 726 -9.53 -34.28 18.30
C LEU A 726 -9.58 -33.79 19.75
N GLN A 727 -10.54 -34.30 20.55
CA GLN A 727 -10.71 -34.00 21.97
C GLN A 727 -10.82 -32.49 22.27
N CYS A 728 -11.57 -31.75 21.44
CA CYS A 728 -11.72 -30.31 21.56
C CYS A 728 -13.16 -29.85 21.24
N GLY A 729 -13.59 -28.76 21.88
CA GLY A 729 -14.91 -28.15 21.66
C GLY A 729 -14.94 -27.04 20.61
N THR A 730 -13.81 -26.74 19.97
CA THR A 730 -13.70 -25.72 18.92
C THR A 730 -12.65 -26.15 17.92
N LEU A 731 -13.01 -26.07 16.64
CA LEU A 731 -12.18 -26.50 15.52
C LEU A 731 -11.80 -25.33 14.62
N CYS A 732 -10.62 -25.39 14.04
CA CYS A 732 -10.26 -24.65 12.85
C CYS A 732 -10.43 -25.56 11.63
N VAL A 733 -11.15 -25.10 10.62
CA VAL A 733 -11.20 -25.73 9.29
C VAL A 733 -10.37 -24.90 8.32
N LYS A 734 -9.56 -25.56 7.48
CA LYS A 734 -8.77 -24.92 6.43
C LYS A 734 -8.52 -25.86 5.25
N PRO A 735 -8.29 -25.34 4.03
CA PRO A 735 -7.88 -26.16 2.90
C PRO A 735 -6.52 -26.84 3.15
N ALA A 736 -6.32 -28.02 2.56
CA ALA A 736 -5.04 -28.72 2.70
C ALA A 736 -3.91 -28.15 1.83
N ARG A 737 -4.25 -27.57 0.67
CA ARG A 737 -3.32 -27.18 -0.40
C ARG A 737 -3.56 -25.78 -0.99
N ASP A 738 -4.39 -24.96 -0.34
CA ASP A 738 -4.62 -23.57 -0.77
C ASP A 738 -3.96 -22.58 0.20
N GLY A 739 -3.82 -21.34 -0.27
CA GLY A 739 -3.09 -20.25 0.38
C GLY A 739 -3.49 -19.98 1.84
N CYS A 740 -2.65 -19.20 2.51
CA CYS A 740 -2.54 -19.06 3.97
C CYS A 740 -3.82 -18.67 4.75
N SER A 741 -4.82 -18.08 4.08
CA SER A 741 -6.02 -17.54 4.74
C SER A 741 -7.32 -17.71 3.94
N THR A 742 -7.29 -18.34 2.76
CA THR A 742 -8.53 -18.63 2.01
C THR A 742 -9.22 -19.87 2.58
N GLY A 743 -10.51 -19.79 2.90
CA GLY A 743 -11.32 -20.89 3.43
C GLY A 743 -11.00 -21.26 4.87
N VAL A 744 -10.32 -20.39 5.64
CA VAL A 744 -10.00 -20.66 7.04
C VAL A 744 -11.16 -20.18 7.92
N ALA A 745 -11.72 -21.07 8.73
CA ALA A 745 -12.87 -20.75 9.59
C ALA A 745 -12.76 -21.39 10.98
N ARG A 746 -13.29 -20.69 12.00
CA ARG A 746 -13.46 -21.20 13.35
C ARG A 746 -14.87 -21.77 13.51
N ILE A 747 -14.97 -23.07 13.82
CA ILE A 747 -16.22 -23.83 13.93
C ILE A 747 -16.43 -24.21 15.39
N ARG A 748 -17.55 -23.80 16.00
CA ARG A 748 -17.85 -24.08 17.43
C ARG A 748 -19.00 -25.06 17.64
N CYS A 749 -19.81 -25.31 16.62
CA CYS A 749 -20.92 -26.23 16.70
C CYS A 749 -21.24 -26.88 15.34
N SER A 750 -22.19 -27.81 15.35
CA SER A 750 -22.66 -28.49 14.14
C SER A 750 -23.31 -27.55 13.13
N GLU A 751 -23.92 -26.46 13.59
CA GLU A 751 -24.58 -25.48 12.74
C GLU A 751 -23.56 -24.65 11.96
N ASP A 752 -22.47 -24.23 12.59
CA ASP A 752 -21.34 -23.56 11.92
C ASP A 752 -20.76 -24.44 10.80
N LEU A 753 -20.59 -25.73 11.09
CA LEU A 753 -20.11 -26.70 10.11
C LEU A 753 -21.10 -26.84 8.94
N ALA A 754 -22.41 -26.83 9.21
CA ALA A 754 -23.42 -26.90 8.16
C ALA A 754 -23.38 -25.66 7.24
N VAL A 755 -23.19 -24.46 7.79
CA VAL A 755 -23.01 -23.23 6.99
C VAL A 755 -21.77 -23.33 6.11
N TYR A 756 -20.65 -23.79 6.68
CA TYR A 756 -19.41 -23.95 5.92
C TYR A 756 -19.54 -25.00 4.78
N VAL A 757 -20.22 -26.13 5.05
CA VAL A 757 -20.47 -27.17 4.04
C VAL A 757 -21.41 -26.68 2.94
N ALA A 758 -22.45 -25.92 3.28
CA ALA A 758 -23.34 -25.30 2.29
C ALA A 758 -22.56 -24.35 1.36
N ALA A 759 -21.64 -23.55 1.90
CA ALA A 759 -20.79 -22.68 1.11
C ALA A 759 -19.89 -23.46 0.11
N LEU A 760 -19.37 -24.62 0.52
CA LEU A 760 -18.61 -25.51 -0.37
C LEU A 760 -19.47 -26.15 -1.48
N GLU A 761 -20.74 -26.46 -1.16
CA GLU A 761 -21.70 -27.03 -2.11
C GLU A 761 -22.09 -26.01 -3.18
N GLU A 762 -22.49 -24.83 -2.73
CA GLU A 762 -22.92 -23.71 -3.58
C GLU A 762 -21.76 -23.02 -4.31
N CYS A 763 -20.52 -23.41 -4.01
CA CYS A 763 -19.29 -22.82 -4.56
C CYS A 763 -19.29 -21.29 -4.35
N LEU A 764 -19.72 -20.85 -3.17
CA LEU A 764 -19.75 -19.44 -2.83
C LEU A 764 -18.34 -18.88 -2.90
N PRO A 765 -18.14 -17.68 -3.50
CA PRO A 765 -16.83 -17.03 -3.47
C PRO A 765 -16.46 -16.54 -2.07
N ARG A 766 -17.45 -16.32 -1.20
CA ARG A 766 -17.26 -15.76 0.14
C ARG A 766 -18.39 -16.19 1.07
N ILE A 767 -18.06 -16.48 2.33
CA ILE A 767 -19.04 -16.60 3.43
C ILE A 767 -19.26 -15.21 4.03
N PRO A 768 -20.52 -14.72 4.12
CA PRO A 768 -20.82 -13.41 4.70
C PRO A 768 -20.37 -13.29 6.16
N PRO A 769 -20.07 -12.08 6.66
CA PRO A 769 -19.68 -11.88 8.05
C PRO A 769 -20.82 -12.30 9.00
N ASN A 770 -20.45 -12.79 10.18
CA ASN A 770 -21.38 -13.22 11.24
C ASN A 770 -22.38 -14.30 10.79
N SER A 771 -21.98 -15.15 9.84
CA SER A 771 -22.75 -16.33 9.43
C SER A 771 -22.60 -17.51 10.40
N PHE A 772 -21.58 -17.50 11.26
CA PHE A 772 -21.35 -18.49 12.31
C PHE A 772 -21.77 -18.00 13.70
N SER A 773 -21.79 -18.92 14.66
CA SER A 773 -22.17 -18.73 16.05
C SER A 773 -21.34 -17.68 16.80
N LYS A 774 -20.07 -17.50 16.41
CA LYS A 774 -19.19 -16.43 16.89
C LYS A 774 -19.07 -15.36 15.81
N ALA A 775 -19.07 -14.10 16.21
CA ALA A 775 -18.86 -12.98 15.30
C ALA A 775 -17.54 -13.14 14.53
N HIS A 776 -17.60 -12.94 13.22
CA HIS A 776 -16.45 -13.07 12.32
C HIS A 776 -16.60 -12.13 11.14
N GLY A 777 -15.46 -11.66 10.62
CA GLY A 777 -15.40 -10.96 9.34
C GLY A 777 -15.78 -11.89 8.19
N PRO A 778 -15.95 -11.36 6.97
CA PRO A 778 -16.22 -12.19 5.81
C PRO A 778 -15.06 -13.16 5.51
N ILE A 779 -15.37 -14.36 5.03
CA ILE A 779 -14.36 -15.42 4.76
C ILE A 779 -14.31 -15.68 3.26
N GLU A 780 -13.17 -15.39 2.63
CA GLU A 780 -12.93 -15.73 1.22
C GLU A 780 -12.85 -17.25 1.06
N MET A 781 -13.56 -17.81 0.09
CA MET A 781 -13.58 -19.24 -0.17
C MET A 781 -12.76 -19.58 -1.42
N PRO A 782 -12.04 -20.72 -1.46
CA PRO A 782 -11.30 -21.10 -2.66
C PRO A 782 -12.27 -21.42 -3.81
N ASN A 783 -11.93 -20.96 -5.01
CA ASN A 783 -12.68 -21.24 -6.23
C ASN A 783 -11.74 -21.74 -7.34
N PRO A 784 -11.83 -23.01 -7.75
CA PRO A 784 -12.80 -24.02 -7.33
C PRO A 784 -12.61 -24.45 -5.85
N PRO A 785 -13.66 -24.97 -5.18
CA PRO A 785 -13.56 -25.43 -3.80
C PRO A 785 -12.53 -26.56 -3.63
N PRO A 786 -11.85 -26.63 -2.46
CA PRO A 786 -10.81 -27.61 -2.22
C PRO A 786 -11.36 -29.03 -2.14
N GLU A 787 -10.59 -30.00 -2.65
CA GLU A 787 -10.95 -31.41 -2.53
C GLU A 787 -10.79 -31.96 -1.10
N LYS A 788 -9.81 -31.43 -0.35
CA LYS A 788 -9.45 -31.88 1.00
C LYS A 788 -9.40 -30.70 1.97
N LEU A 789 -10.06 -30.87 3.11
CA LEU A 789 -10.05 -29.93 4.21
C LEU A 789 -9.45 -30.57 5.47
N ILE A 790 -8.71 -29.75 6.20
CA ILE A 790 -8.09 -30.09 7.47
C ILE A 790 -8.97 -29.53 8.58
N PHE A 791 -9.26 -30.37 9.58
CA PHE A 791 -9.86 -29.99 10.85
C PHE A 791 -8.83 -30.17 11.96
N GLU A 792 -8.58 -29.12 12.72
CA GLU A 792 -7.61 -29.14 13.82
C GLU A 792 -8.19 -28.41 15.04
N PRO A 793 -7.74 -28.71 16.27
CA PRO A 793 -8.08 -27.91 17.44
C PRO A 793 -7.72 -26.44 17.21
N PHE A 794 -8.65 -25.54 17.52
CA PHE A 794 -8.36 -24.12 17.48
C PHE A 794 -7.39 -23.77 18.64
N ILE A 795 -6.23 -23.23 18.31
CA ILE A 795 -5.23 -22.81 19.29
C ILE A 795 -5.58 -21.39 19.74
N GLU A 796 -5.95 -21.24 21.01
CA GLU A 796 -6.14 -19.91 21.61
C GLU A 796 -4.75 -19.26 21.78
N THR A 797 -4.62 -18.07 21.23
CA THR A 797 -3.40 -17.24 21.31
C THR A 797 -3.68 -16.03 22.18
N ASP A 798 -2.64 -15.51 22.83
CA ASP A 798 -2.77 -14.29 23.60
C ASP A 798 -3.07 -13.11 22.69
N GLU A 799 -4.11 -12.37 23.03
CA GLU A 799 -4.38 -11.08 22.41
C GLU A 799 -3.32 -10.07 22.86
N ILE A 800 -2.73 -9.40 21.87
CA ILE A 800 -1.80 -8.30 22.06
C ILE A 800 -2.50 -7.05 21.55
N ILE A 801 -2.67 -6.06 22.42
CA ILE A 801 -3.31 -4.80 22.03
C ILE A 801 -2.25 -3.71 22.06
N VAL A 802 -2.03 -3.08 20.91
CA VAL A 802 -1.15 -1.91 20.80
C VAL A 802 -1.99 -0.65 20.97
N SER A 803 -1.66 0.18 21.97
CA SER A 803 -2.33 1.45 22.23
C SER A 803 -1.38 2.60 22.01
N SER A 804 -1.74 3.53 21.11
CA SER A 804 -0.94 4.72 20.78
C SER A 804 -0.94 5.82 21.85
N LYS A 805 -1.51 5.60 23.05
CA LYS A 805 -1.74 6.67 24.06
C LYS A 805 -1.08 6.46 25.43
N SER A 806 -0.24 5.44 25.62
CA SER A 806 0.42 5.19 26.91
C SER A 806 1.90 4.87 26.75
N ALA A 807 2.73 5.30 27.71
CA ALA A 807 4.19 5.17 27.70
C ALA A 807 4.72 3.71 27.70
N ASP A 808 3.88 2.71 27.97
CA ASP A 808 4.22 1.28 27.83
C ASP A 808 3.58 0.63 26.59
N GLY A 809 2.77 1.37 25.81
CA GLY A 809 2.25 1.12 24.45
C GLY A 809 1.56 -0.22 24.11
N LEU A 810 1.66 -1.23 24.97
CA LEU A 810 1.47 -2.65 24.66
C LEU A 810 0.79 -3.32 25.84
N LEU A 811 -0.40 -3.85 25.62
CA LEU A 811 -1.15 -4.63 26.61
C LEU A 811 -1.10 -6.10 26.22
N TRP A 812 -0.44 -6.91 27.06
CA TRP A 812 -0.40 -8.36 26.93
C TRP A 812 -0.65 -9.00 28.30
N LYS A 813 -1.66 -9.87 28.39
CA LYS A 813 -2.05 -10.54 29.64
C LYS A 813 -1.32 -11.85 29.89
N GLY A 814 -0.79 -12.48 28.83
CA GLY A 814 -0.03 -13.71 28.97
C GLY A 814 -0.82 -14.91 29.48
N GLU A 815 -2.09 -15.09 29.11
CA GLU A 815 -2.95 -16.15 29.67
C GLU A 815 -2.64 -17.53 29.09
N SER A 816 -2.53 -17.65 27.76
CA SER A 816 -2.18 -18.87 27.03
C SER A 816 -0.66 -19.07 26.93
N ARG A 817 0.13 -17.99 26.98
CA ARG A 817 1.58 -17.98 26.70
C ARG A 817 1.94 -18.35 25.25
N TRP A 818 0.95 -18.44 24.36
CA TRP A 818 1.14 -18.73 22.94
C TRP A 818 0.84 -17.49 22.10
N VAL A 819 1.74 -17.14 21.20
CA VAL A 819 1.58 -16.03 20.25
C VAL A 819 1.81 -16.52 18.83
N GLU A 820 1.13 -15.92 17.86
CA GLU A 820 1.35 -16.22 16.44
C GLU A 820 2.59 -15.44 15.95
N ILE A 821 3.53 -16.16 15.34
CA ILE A 821 4.75 -15.60 14.78
C ILE A 821 4.91 -15.98 13.32
N THR A 822 5.59 -15.10 12.59
CA THR A 822 6.04 -15.34 11.23
C THR A 822 7.55 -15.19 11.19
N VAL A 823 8.24 -16.11 10.52
CA VAL A 823 9.71 -16.12 10.44
C VAL A 823 10.18 -16.41 9.01
N GLY A 824 10.93 -15.48 8.43
CA GLY A 824 11.65 -15.68 7.19
C GLY A 824 12.87 -16.55 7.40
N VAL A 825 13.14 -17.46 6.47
CA VAL A 825 14.36 -18.26 6.43
C VAL A 825 15.06 -18.08 5.09
N VAL A 826 16.38 -17.92 5.10
CA VAL A 826 17.21 -17.67 3.91
C VAL A 826 18.50 -18.48 4.01
N GLY A 827 18.92 -19.11 2.89
CA GLY A 827 20.19 -19.84 2.87
C GLY A 827 20.28 -20.89 1.76
N LYS A 828 21.36 -21.67 1.79
CA LYS A 828 21.56 -22.83 0.93
C LYS A 828 20.96 -24.08 1.59
N ARG A 829 20.61 -25.09 0.80
CA ARG A 829 20.08 -26.36 1.32
C ARG A 829 20.99 -26.94 2.41
N GLY A 830 20.41 -27.21 3.58
CA GLY A 830 21.12 -27.73 4.76
C GLY A 830 21.85 -26.67 5.60
N CYS A 831 21.80 -25.40 5.20
CA CYS A 831 22.36 -24.26 5.92
C CYS A 831 21.38 -23.07 5.90
N MET A 832 20.07 -23.35 6.06
CA MET A 832 19.05 -22.31 6.18
C MET A 832 19.19 -21.59 7.52
N GLN A 833 19.15 -20.26 7.48
CA GLN A 833 19.20 -19.39 8.67
C GLN A 833 17.89 -18.65 8.82
N SER A 834 17.46 -18.44 10.07
CA SER A 834 16.28 -17.65 10.38
C SER A 834 16.61 -16.16 10.47
N LEU A 835 15.75 -15.34 9.88
CA LEU A 835 15.69 -13.93 10.20
C LEU A 835 15.03 -13.75 11.57
N SER A 836 15.11 -12.54 12.12
CA SER A 836 14.48 -12.15 13.37
C SER A 836 12.96 -12.42 13.31
N PRO A 837 12.38 -13.22 14.23
CA PRO A 837 10.95 -13.48 14.24
C PRO A 837 10.09 -12.21 14.34
N SER A 838 8.86 -12.28 13.86
CA SER A 838 7.88 -11.18 13.99
C SER A 838 6.61 -11.69 14.67
N ILE A 839 6.10 -10.95 15.66
CA ILE A 839 4.75 -11.18 16.17
C ILE A 839 3.76 -10.40 15.30
N THR A 840 2.79 -11.10 14.75
CA THR A 840 1.71 -10.49 13.95
C THR A 840 0.52 -10.21 14.85
N VAL A 841 0.21 -8.93 15.06
CA VAL A 841 -0.88 -8.47 15.93
C VAL A 841 -2.17 -8.38 15.13
N LYS A 842 -3.23 -9.01 15.65
CA LYS A 842 -4.58 -9.01 15.09
C LYS A 842 -5.27 -7.68 15.42
N GLU A 843 -5.77 -6.94 14.43
CA GLU A 843 -6.52 -5.68 14.68
C GLU A 843 -8.01 -5.94 14.98
N GLY A 844 -8.56 -7.08 14.55
CA GLY A 844 -9.89 -7.55 14.95
C GLY A 844 -10.23 -8.98 14.50
N GLY A 845 -11.04 -9.70 15.28
CA GLY A 845 -11.44 -11.07 14.98
C GLY A 845 -10.46 -12.16 15.50
N ASP A 846 -10.76 -13.43 15.21
CA ASP A 846 -10.01 -14.57 15.76
C ASP A 846 -8.84 -15.04 14.87
N ILE A 847 -8.91 -14.76 13.57
CA ILE A 847 -8.04 -15.28 12.50
C ILE A 847 -7.52 -14.09 11.70
N LEU A 848 -6.22 -14.08 11.37
CA LEU A 848 -5.60 -13.07 10.51
C LEU A 848 -6.13 -13.16 9.07
N SER A 849 -6.64 -12.03 8.59
CA SER A 849 -7.11 -11.85 7.21
C SER A 849 -5.96 -11.89 6.19
N LEU A 850 -6.29 -12.11 4.90
CA LEU A 850 -5.29 -12.03 3.82
C LEU A 850 -4.68 -10.63 3.75
N GLU A 851 -5.50 -9.61 3.99
CA GLU A 851 -5.07 -8.22 4.04
C GLU A 851 -4.00 -8.03 5.13
N GLU A 852 -4.29 -8.40 6.39
CA GLU A 852 -3.35 -8.29 7.51
C GLU A 852 -2.03 -9.06 7.31
N LYS A 853 -2.05 -10.18 6.56
CA LYS A 853 -0.85 -10.98 6.29
C LYS A 853 0.01 -10.48 5.12
N PHE A 854 -0.57 -9.80 4.14
CA PHE A 854 0.10 -9.58 2.84
C PHE A 854 0.01 -8.15 2.28
N GLN A 855 -0.97 -7.35 2.70
CA GLN A 855 -1.14 -5.99 2.20
C GLN A 855 -0.45 -4.96 3.10
N GLY A 856 0.23 -4.02 2.44
CA GLY A 856 0.74 -2.83 3.11
C GLY A 856 -0.39 -1.98 3.64
N GLY A 857 -0.29 -1.58 4.91
CA GLY A 857 -1.30 -0.76 5.56
C GLY A 857 -2.31 -1.54 6.41
N THR A 858 -2.17 -2.86 6.56
CA THR A 858 -3.03 -3.71 7.40
C THR A 858 -2.22 -4.64 8.30
N GLY A 859 -2.50 -4.65 9.61
CA GLY A 859 -1.84 -5.52 10.61
C GLY A 859 -0.52 -4.93 11.16
N ILE A 860 -0.29 -5.07 12.47
CA ILE A 860 0.93 -4.57 13.14
C ILE A 860 1.94 -5.71 13.31
N ASN A 861 3.18 -5.50 12.87
CA ASN A 861 4.26 -6.48 12.95
C ASN A 861 5.35 -6.03 13.93
N LEU A 862 5.40 -6.66 15.10
CA LEU A 862 6.42 -6.39 16.12
C LEU A 862 7.68 -7.19 15.81
N THR A 863 8.71 -6.50 15.29
CA THR A 863 9.94 -7.11 14.77
C THR A 863 11.18 -6.36 15.28
N PRO A 864 12.10 -7.02 16.01
CA PRO A 864 11.92 -8.32 16.66
C PRO A 864 10.79 -8.27 17.70
N PRO A 865 10.36 -9.41 18.27
CA PRO A 865 9.35 -9.43 19.32
C PRO A 865 9.87 -8.63 20.54
N PRO A 866 9.03 -7.83 21.22
CA PRO A 866 9.45 -7.07 22.38
C PRO A 866 9.96 -8.00 23.50
N PRO A 867 11.06 -7.64 24.20
CA PRO A 867 11.56 -8.42 25.33
C PRO A 867 10.56 -8.60 26.48
N SER A 868 9.56 -7.71 26.56
CA SER A 868 8.45 -7.80 27.51
C SER A 868 7.50 -8.96 27.23
N ILE A 869 7.43 -9.43 25.98
CA ILE A 869 6.64 -10.60 25.58
C ILE A 869 7.52 -11.84 25.49
N VAL A 870 8.60 -11.78 24.70
CA VAL A 870 9.46 -12.92 24.41
C VAL A 870 10.87 -12.63 24.92
N SER A 871 11.35 -13.44 25.86
CA SER A 871 12.73 -13.32 26.36
C SER A 871 13.76 -13.59 25.25
N GLU A 872 14.95 -13.01 25.34
CA GLU A 872 16.05 -13.26 24.39
C GLU A 872 16.39 -14.77 24.28
N GLU A 873 16.34 -15.51 25.39
CA GLU A 873 16.57 -16.96 25.40
C GLU A 873 15.49 -17.72 24.63
N ALA A 874 14.21 -17.39 24.84
CA ALA A 874 13.10 -18.01 24.12
C ALA A 874 13.14 -17.66 22.62
N LEU A 875 13.52 -16.43 22.29
CA LEU A 875 13.67 -15.96 20.91
C LEU A 875 14.78 -16.72 20.18
N GLU A 876 15.94 -16.90 20.81
CA GLU A 876 17.06 -17.64 20.22
C GLU A 876 16.73 -19.13 20.03
N LYS A 877 16.06 -19.76 21.01
CA LYS A 877 15.57 -21.13 20.85
C LYS A 877 14.53 -21.24 19.73
N CYS A 878 13.66 -20.25 19.58
CA CYS A 878 12.71 -20.19 18.47
C CYS A 878 13.46 -20.17 17.13
N LYS A 879 14.46 -19.31 16.96
CA LYS A 879 15.30 -19.23 15.76
C LYS A 879 15.93 -20.59 15.41
N GLN A 880 16.57 -21.24 16.37
CA GLN A 880 17.18 -22.56 16.19
C GLN A 880 16.18 -23.64 15.77
N ARG A 881 14.96 -23.63 16.34
CA ARG A 881 13.90 -24.58 16.00
C ARG A 881 13.32 -24.33 14.61
N ILE A 882 13.16 -23.07 14.21
CA ILE A 882 12.72 -22.69 12.87
C ILE A 882 13.77 -23.10 11.83
N GLU A 883 15.06 -22.91 12.13
CA GLU A 883 16.15 -23.39 11.27
C GLU A 883 16.16 -24.92 11.16
N LEU A 884 15.92 -25.63 12.27
CA LEU A 884 15.80 -27.09 12.26
C LEU A 884 14.64 -27.55 11.36
N VAL A 885 13.48 -26.89 11.44
CA VAL A 885 12.33 -27.14 10.54
C VAL A 885 12.73 -26.91 9.09
N ALA A 886 13.32 -25.75 8.78
CA ALA A 886 13.69 -25.38 7.42
C ALA A 886 14.69 -26.37 6.79
N ASN A 887 15.71 -26.78 7.55
CA ASN A 887 16.71 -27.72 7.08
C ASN A 887 16.16 -29.16 6.97
N THR A 888 15.22 -29.56 7.84
CA THR A 888 14.54 -30.88 7.76
C THR A 888 13.63 -30.99 6.54
N LEU A 889 13.01 -29.88 6.14
CA LEU A 889 12.18 -29.80 4.93
C LEU A 889 13.00 -29.59 3.64
N GLU A 890 14.33 -29.59 3.74
CA GLU A 890 15.27 -29.35 2.64
C GLU A 890 14.99 -28.02 1.90
N LEU A 891 14.57 -26.99 2.64
CA LEU A 891 14.36 -25.66 2.07
C LEU A 891 15.70 -25.07 1.59
N GLU A 892 15.62 -24.21 0.58
CA GLU A 892 16.75 -23.48 0.02
C GLU A 892 16.31 -22.18 -0.66
N GLY A 893 17.22 -21.22 -0.79
CA GLY A 893 16.90 -19.87 -1.24
C GLY A 893 16.23 -19.09 -0.12
N PHE A 894 14.90 -19.01 -0.15
CA PHE A 894 14.09 -18.34 0.85
C PHE A 894 12.76 -19.06 1.09
N SER A 895 12.18 -18.89 2.28
CA SER A 895 10.82 -19.33 2.61
C SER A 895 10.30 -18.54 3.80
N ARG A 896 9.00 -18.64 4.08
CA ARG A 896 8.37 -18.08 5.28
C ARG A 896 7.71 -19.20 6.06
N ILE A 897 7.99 -19.27 7.35
CA ILE A 897 7.40 -20.26 8.26
C ILE A 897 6.50 -19.51 9.23
N ASP A 898 5.22 -19.90 9.24
CA ASP A 898 4.23 -19.38 10.17
C ASP A 898 4.04 -20.43 11.28
N ALA A 899 4.13 -19.99 12.54
CA ALA A 899 4.12 -20.86 13.70
C ALA A 899 3.47 -20.19 14.91
N PHE A 900 2.98 -20.96 15.87
CA PHE A 900 2.73 -20.45 17.22
C PHE A 900 3.99 -20.62 18.06
N LEU A 901 4.36 -19.60 18.81
CA LEU A 901 5.50 -19.59 19.73
C LEU A 901 5.00 -19.62 21.16
N ASN A 902 5.52 -20.56 21.95
CA ASN A 902 5.44 -20.47 23.40
C ASN A 902 6.51 -19.49 23.91
N VAL A 903 6.06 -18.37 24.48
CA VAL A 903 6.93 -17.23 24.82
C VAL A 903 7.96 -17.52 25.92
N ASP A 904 7.74 -18.56 26.72
CA ASP A 904 8.62 -18.94 27.83
C ASP A 904 9.67 -19.97 27.41
N SER A 905 9.23 -21.05 26.76
CA SER A 905 10.08 -22.19 26.39
C SER A 905 10.78 -22.01 25.03
N GLY A 906 10.26 -21.10 24.19
CA GLY A 906 10.61 -20.95 22.79
C GLY A 906 10.08 -22.06 21.88
N GLU A 907 9.24 -22.98 22.38
CA GLU A 907 8.69 -24.08 21.59
C GLU A 907 7.85 -23.54 20.44
N VAL A 908 7.93 -24.20 19.28
CA VAL A 908 7.24 -23.76 18.07
C VAL A 908 6.25 -24.81 17.62
N LEU A 909 5.01 -24.39 17.35
CA LEU A 909 3.96 -25.21 16.77
C LEU A 909 3.79 -24.78 15.32
N VAL A 910 4.25 -25.60 14.37
CA VAL A 910 4.27 -25.23 12.94
C VAL A 910 2.85 -25.19 12.38
N ILE A 911 2.47 -24.04 11.80
CA ILE A 911 1.17 -23.82 11.16
C ILE A 911 1.27 -24.17 9.68
N GLU A 912 2.20 -23.52 8.97
CA GLU A 912 2.45 -23.72 7.54
C GLU A 912 3.83 -23.19 7.12
N VAL A 913 4.28 -23.63 5.94
CA VAL A 913 5.52 -23.21 5.31
C VAL A 913 5.20 -22.74 3.90
N ASN A 914 5.54 -21.49 3.60
CA ASN A 914 5.36 -20.87 2.29
C ASN A 914 6.69 -20.86 1.55
N THR A 915 6.72 -21.49 0.37
CA THR A 915 7.97 -21.65 -0.40
C THR A 915 8.20 -20.50 -1.38
N VAL A 916 7.14 -19.76 -1.71
CA VAL A 916 7.22 -18.49 -2.44
C VAL A 916 6.38 -17.45 -1.67
N PRO A 917 6.81 -17.00 -0.48
CA PRO A 917 6.08 -16.00 0.29
C PRO A 917 5.92 -14.67 -0.47
N GLY A 918 4.85 -13.93 -0.13
CA GLY A 918 4.62 -12.57 -0.64
C GLY A 918 5.79 -11.62 -0.38
N MET A 919 6.21 -10.91 -1.43
CA MET A 919 7.33 -9.95 -1.42
C MET A 919 6.87 -8.52 -1.71
N THR A 920 5.69 -8.16 -1.21
CA THR A 920 5.18 -6.79 -1.32
C THR A 920 6.12 -5.80 -0.59
N PRO A 921 6.11 -4.49 -0.91
CA PRO A 921 7.01 -3.51 -0.30
C PRO A 921 6.96 -3.44 1.24
N SER A 922 5.88 -3.92 1.85
CA SER A 922 5.63 -3.95 3.31
C SER A 922 5.64 -5.37 3.88
N THR A 923 6.15 -6.35 3.12
CA THR A 923 6.21 -7.73 3.60
C THR A 923 7.02 -7.81 4.89
N VAL A 924 6.58 -8.69 5.79
CA VAL A 924 7.28 -8.98 7.04
C VAL A 924 8.74 -9.38 6.80
N LEU A 925 9.06 -10.03 5.68
CA LEU A 925 10.44 -10.41 5.36
C LEU A 925 11.38 -9.19 5.25
N ILE A 926 10.90 -8.05 4.73
CA ILE A 926 11.67 -6.81 4.66
C ILE A 926 11.88 -6.25 6.07
N HIS A 927 10.86 -6.30 6.93
CA HIS A 927 10.98 -5.84 8.32
C HIS A 927 12.02 -6.66 9.08
N GLN A 928 12.01 -7.98 8.88
CA GLN A 928 12.95 -8.89 9.51
C GLN A 928 14.37 -8.67 9.00
N ALA A 929 14.55 -8.51 7.68
CA ALA A 929 15.83 -8.18 7.08
C ALA A 929 16.41 -6.84 7.58
N LEU A 930 15.55 -5.83 7.77
CA LEU A 930 15.93 -4.53 8.33
C LEU A 930 16.20 -4.56 9.84
N ALA A 931 15.67 -5.56 10.56
CA ALA A 931 15.93 -5.76 11.99
C ALA A 931 17.24 -6.50 12.26
N GLU A 932 17.84 -7.15 11.25
CA GLU A 932 19.15 -7.77 11.36
C GLU A 932 20.26 -6.73 11.62
N GLN A 933 21.42 -7.20 12.10
CA GLN A 933 22.59 -6.36 12.38
C GLN A 933 23.80 -6.82 11.57
N PRO A 934 24.30 -6.03 10.60
CA PRO A 934 23.74 -4.76 10.12
C PRO A 934 22.40 -4.92 9.37
N PRO A 935 21.57 -3.86 9.26
CA PRO A 935 20.27 -3.93 8.56
C PRO A 935 20.46 -4.24 7.08
N VAL A 936 19.64 -5.16 6.55
CA VAL A 936 19.66 -5.56 5.15
C VAL A 936 18.49 -4.91 4.41
N TYR A 937 18.79 -3.87 3.62
CA TYR A 937 17.80 -3.14 2.82
C TYR A 937 17.23 -3.97 1.66
N PRO A 938 16.01 -3.67 1.18
CA PRO A 938 15.31 -4.46 0.16
C PRO A 938 16.13 -4.82 -1.08
N HIS A 939 16.84 -3.86 -1.68
CA HIS A 939 17.67 -4.10 -2.86
C HIS A 939 18.77 -5.14 -2.62
N LEU A 940 19.46 -5.07 -1.46
CA LEU A 940 20.46 -6.08 -1.07
C LEU A 940 19.81 -7.41 -0.68
N PHE A 941 18.65 -7.39 -0.05
CA PHE A 941 17.91 -8.58 0.31
C PHE A 941 17.56 -9.39 -0.94
N PHE A 942 16.89 -8.78 -1.93
CA PHE A 942 16.55 -9.46 -3.18
C PHE A 942 17.77 -9.86 -3.99
N ARG A 943 18.84 -9.05 -3.98
CA ARG A 943 20.11 -9.44 -4.61
C ARG A 943 20.70 -10.70 -4.00
N ARG A 944 20.72 -10.80 -2.66
CA ARG A 944 21.19 -12.00 -1.95
C ARG A 944 20.37 -13.24 -2.31
N LEU A 945 19.05 -13.10 -2.47
CA LEU A 945 18.18 -14.22 -2.89
C LEU A 945 18.50 -14.68 -4.32
N LEU A 946 18.79 -13.74 -5.22
CA LEU A 946 19.22 -14.03 -6.58
C LEU A 946 20.58 -14.73 -6.60
N ASP A 947 21.57 -14.22 -5.88
CA ASP A 947 22.92 -14.82 -5.82
C ASP A 947 22.88 -16.26 -5.29
N LEU A 948 22.02 -16.54 -4.29
CA LEU A 948 21.79 -17.90 -3.79
C LEU A 948 21.25 -18.86 -4.86
N ALA A 949 20.48 -18.36 -5.82
CA ALA A 949 19.96 -19.13 -6.94
C ALA A 949 21.02 -19.40 -8.00
N SER A 950 21.81 -18.38 -8.33
CA SER A 950 22.90 -18.49 -9.31
C SER A 950 24.01 -19.43 -8.84
N ASP A 951 24.22 -19.53 -7.53
CA ASP A 951 25.16 -20.47 -6.91
C ASP A 951 24.69 -21.94 -6.91
N ARG A 952 23.45 -22.23 -7.32
CA ARG A 952 22.94 -23.60 -7.32
C ARG A 952 23.64 -24.42 -8.40
N THR A 953 24.22 -25.54 -7.97
CA THR A 953 24.66 -26.58 -8.88
C THR A 953 23.41 -27.36 -9.33
N ILE A 954 22.93 -27.10 -10.55
CA ILE A 954 21.73 -27.74 -11.12
C ILE A 954 22.06 -29.15 -11.63
#